data_AF-A0A1L9UE77-F1
#
_entry.id   AF-A0A1L9UE77-F1
#
_cell.length_a   1.000
_cell.length_b   1.000
_cell.length_c   1.000
_cell.angle_alpha   90.00
_cell.angle_beta   90.00
_cell.angle_gamma   90.00
#
_symmetry.space_group_name_H-M   'P 1'
#
loop_
_entity.id
_entity.type
_entity.pdbx_description
1 polymer ?
#
loop_
_entity_poly.entity_id
_entity_poly.type
_entity_poly.pdbx_seq_one_letter_code
_entity_poly.pdbx_strand_id
1 'polypeptide(L)'
;MEYQENQKPDYRSPINLGGSIDGGDSNDSAHSLLDEKREKHLIRKIDLHVIPFVVLLYLFSFLDRVNIGNARLYGMEEDLGLVGDQYQVAVSILFVTYCLFEVPSNLVIKKLRPSRYIASISIIWGIIATLTGITQNYGGLIACRILLGVVEAGLFPGMVTYLTIFYSRREIALRTGYLFSSAAAAGAFGGLLAYGIGFMDGVAGLRGWRWIMIIEGIPTVILGGLSWFFLADDPDTAYYLDDEEKALVVRLRRRDVGQTSSAQNFHWADVKEGALDWRIYAFCIAQFGVDTMLYGYSTFLPTIIQGMGSWTTPEVQALTIPCYALGAISYLIIAWASDRTQRRGVFTCIFAAISVVGYGILISDSSSGVHYFGALLIALGLYVAVGLPLAWLPTTLPRYGKRTFATGLQLTFGNVSGVMSPFLYKTNEAPRYVRGNAVTLSLVGFAGVVYGLMWWYYQGKNKRREQGLEDEKIAGMSEEEIEEMGDRNPRFRYKQNDAWNLHHHLGGYGPWVEKSAGDNELQGIDVPDSCTVDQIHMMSRHAARYPTKSAGSRHLALLDRIYKTGLPLNGSLSFLNNWTYISSNPERDFEQLTTTGPYAGTRQAFETGVRFAARYGHLIPSNAKTKLWASDSERVIETAQHFASGLFGSDWEKVGRAILEIIPETFDRRADTLTPGDTCLKYIVDEDRGHDNGIKMLTLFQQAYIPAIAERLLVEEDNRELEGFTDWEVFSMQEMCGFETTVRGSSPWCDVFTRDDWKNFEYGRDLVHYYRGGPGNPYAGAMGWLWLNATTNLLREGPKAGSMFFSFVHDGDIAPFLTALDIMKDTRYDPFLPTTHRAEDRVWSTSTVMPMGGRVTLERMSCSPTDPVHDLNEMFLRININDRIVPLSYCKSGPALSCPLAEFVGHVERRRDEVGEFGDVCGLDGDVGRITFLRQQQ
;
A
#
# COMPACT_ATOMS: atom_id res chain seq x y z
N MET A 1 -35.18 4.46 65.59
CA MET A 1 -36.62 4.65 65.40
C MET A 1 -36.97 4.12 64.02
N GLU A 2 -37.85 3.13 64.06
CA GLU A 2 -38.72 2.48 63.05
C GLU A 2 -38.42 2.48 61.54
N TYR A 3 -38.57 1.26 61.02
CA TYR A 3 -38.71 0.78 59.65
C TYR A 3 -40.09 1.14 59.04
N GLN A 4 -40.12 1.40 57.72
CA GLN A 4 -41.15 0.97 56.74
C GLN A 4 -40.63 1.39 55.33
N GLU A 5 -40.18 0.52 54.43
CA GLU A 5 -40.79 -0.54 53.60
C GLU A 5 -41.44 -0.08 52.26
N ASN A 6 -40.74 -0.42 51.17
CA ASN A 6 -41.16 -0.85 49.82
C ASN A 6 -41.96 0.05 48.85
N GLN A 7 -41.36 0.24 47.65
CA GLN A 7 -42.02 -0.11 46.37
C GLN A 7 -40.98 -0.52 45.30
N LYS A 8 -41.17 -1.71 44.71
CA LYS A 8 -40.41 -2.29 43.59
C LYS A 8 -40.92 -1.78 42.23
N PRO A 9 -40.08 -1.74 41.18
CA PRO A 9 -40.50 -1.46 39.81
C PRO A 9 -41.07 -2.70 39.10
N ASP A 10 -42.07 -2.45 38.23
CA ASP A 10 -42.82 -3.46 37.49
C ASP A 10 -42.07 -3.95 36.23
N TYR A 11 -42.24 -5.23 35.96
CA TYR A 11 -41.53 -6.04 34.98
C TYR A 11 -42.36 -6.10 33.69
N ARG A 12 -41.81 -5.64 32.56
CA ARG A 12 -42.34 -6.01 31.23
C ARG A 12 -41.21 -6.46 30.29
N SER A 13 -41.25 -7.74 29.98
CA SER A 13 -40.67 -8.41 28.81
C SER A 13 -41.80 -9.25 28.18
N PRO A 14 -41.69 -9.80 26.95
CA PRO A 14 -40.81 -9.52 25.80
C PRO A 14 -41.62 -9.23 24.51
N ILE A 15 -41.01 -8.65 23.46
CA ILE A 15 -41.55 -8.77 22.09
C ILE A 15 -40.52 -9.48 21.22
N ASN A 16 -41.02 -10.53 20.56
CA ASN A 16 -40.32 -11.49 19.74
C ASN A 16 -39.87 -10.96 18.38
N LEU A 17 -38.77 -11.57 17.94
CA LEU A 17 -38.09 -11.61 16.65
C LEU A 17 -38.94 -11.42 15.39
N GLY A 18 -38.34 -10.71 14.42
CA GLY A 18 -38.72 -10.77 13.00
C GLY A 18 -38.10 -9.66 12.16
N GLY A 19 -36.77 -9.68 11.96
CA GLY A 19 -36.08 -8.77 11.04
C GLY A 19 -34.68 -9.27 10.76
N SER A 20 -34.47 -9.73 9.54
CA SER A 20 -33.28 -10.39 8.97
C SER A 20 -31.94 -9.72 9.29
N ILE A 21 -30.96 -10.60 9.54
CA ILE A 21 -29.53 -10.34 9.66
C ILE A 21 -28.96 -9.86 8.31
N ASP A 22 -28.24 -8.74 8.34
CA ASP A 22 -27.13 -8.31 7.45
C ASP A 22 -26.79 -6.86 7.89
N GLY A 23 -25.61 -6.39 8.29
CA GLY A 23 -24.22 -6.86 8.35
C GLY A 23 -23.36 -5.59 8.50
N GLY A 24 -23.02 -5.19 9.74
CA GLY A 24 -22.53 -3.85 10.10
C GLY A 24 -21.00 -3.71 10.20
N ASP A 25 -20.31 -3.92 9.09
CA ASP A 25 -18.85 -3.70 8.89
C ASP A 25 -18.49 -2.28 8.38
N SER A 26 -19.40 -1.31 8.52
CA SER A 26 -19.47 -0.18 7.57
C SER A 26 -18.76 1.14 7.95
N ASN A 27 -18.22 1.34 9.16
CA ASN A 27 -17.76 2.69 9.57
C ASN A 27 -16.23 2.93 9.72
N ASP A 28 -15.39 1.90 9.96
CA ASP A 28 -13.91 2.05 9.88
C ASP A 28 -13.42 2.02 8.46
N SER A 29 -14.07 1.15 7.69
CA SER A 29 -14.05 1.22 6.26
C SER A 29 -14.41 2.64 5.82
N ALA A 30 -15.42 3.32 6.37
CA ALA A 30 -15.93 4.58 5.82
C ALA A 30 -14.91 5.71 5.66
N HIS A 31 -13.90 5.85 6.52
CA HIS A 31 -12.95 6.98 6.47
C HIS A 31 -11.63 6.71 5.78
N SER A 32 -11.06 5.50 5.94
CA SER A 32 -10.08 4.97 4.98
C SER A 32 -10.68 4.97 3.57
N LEU A 33 -11.97 4.61 3.45
CA LEU A 33 -12.75 4.78 2.23
C LEU A 33 -12.98 6.25 1.87
N LEU A 34 -13.05 7.22 2.79
CA LEU A 34 -13.24 8.63 2.44
C LEU A 34 -11.97 9.19 1.82
N ASP A 35 -10.80 8.94 2.39
CA ASP A 35 -9.53 9.34 1.77
C ASP A 35 -9.27 8.57 0.48
N GLU A 36 -9.51 7.26 0.46
CA GLU A 36 -9.41 6.48 -0.76
C GLU A 36 -10.46 6.93 -1.80
N LYS A 37 -11.65 7.39 -1.37
CA LYS A 37 -12.67 7.99 -2.26
C LYS A 37 -12.21 9.34 -2.77
N ARG A 38 -11.56 10.18 -1.95
CA ARG A 38 -11.02 11.49 -2.37
C ARG A 38 -9.87 11.32 -3.34
N GLU A 39 -8.95 10.41 -3.06
CA GLU A 39 -7.86 10.03 -3.99
C GLU A 39 -8.44 9.47 -5.29
N LYS A 40 -9.37 8.50 -5.22
CA LYS A 40 -10.05 7.96 -6.40
C LYS A 40 -10.83 9.04 -7.16
N HIS A 41 -11.49 9.97 -6.47
CA HIS A 41 -12.24 11.06 -7.08
C HIS A 41 -11.30 12.01 -7.83
N LEU A 42 -10.21 12.43 -7.19
CA LEU A 42 -9.17 13.26 -7.78
C LEU A 42 -8.58 12.61 -9.04
N ILE A 43 -8.16 11.36 -8.94
CA ILE A 43 -7.59 10.63 -10.08
C ILE A 43 -8.62 10.50 -11.21
N ARG A 44 -9.90 10.25 -10.89
CA ARG A 44 -10.98 10.17 -11.88
C ARG A 44 -11.27 11.53 -12.52
N LYS A 45 -11.15 12.63 -11.77
CA LYS A 45 -11.26 14.00 -12.27
C LYS A 45 -10.13 14.32 -13.24
N ILE A 46 -8.89 13.95 -12.90
CA ILE A 46 -7.73 14.07 -13.81
C ILE A 46 -7.96 13.21 -15.05
N ASP A 47 -8.42 11.96 -14.89
CA ASP A 47 -8.72 11.06 -16.01
C ASP A 47 -9.71 11.69 -16.99
N LEU A 48 -10.80 12.29 -16.51
CA LEU A 48 -11.82 12.92 -17.35
C LEU A 48 -11.30 14.09 -18.19
N HIS A 49 -10.26 14.80 -17.73
CA HIS A 49 -9.69 15.95 -18.42
C HIS A 49 -8.49 15.59 -19.30
N VAL A 50 -7.68 14.61 -18.88
CA VAL A 50 -6.43 14.25 -19.57
C VAL A 50 -6.63 13.11 -20.58
N ILE A 51 -7.27 12.02 -20.16
CA ILE A 51 -7.27 10.77 -20.91
C ILE A 51 -8.05 10.86 -22.22
N PRO A 52 -9.24 11.49 -22.33
CA PRO A 52 -9.96 11.60 -23.60
C PRO A 52 -9.12 12.21 -24.72
N PHE A 53 -8.41 13.31 -24.45
CA PHE A 53 -7.58 13.97 -25.46
C PHE A 53 -6.36 13.14 -25.83
N VAL A 54 -5.67 12.58 -24.84
CA VAL A 54 -4.47 11.75 -25.05
C VAL A 54 -4.82 10.48 -25.84
N VAL A 55 -5.93 9.82 -25.52
CA VAL A 55 -6.44 8.63 -26.21
C VAL A 55 -6.90 8.93 -27.63
N LEU A 56 -7.66 10.01 -27.83
CA LEU A 56 -8.16 10.39 -29.16
C LEU A 56 -7.02 10.81 -30.09
N LEU A 57 -6.10 11.66 -29.63
CA LEU A 57 -4.94 12.06 -30.42
C LEU A 57 -4.10 10.85 -30.84
N TYR A 58 -3.87 9.90 -29.93
CA TYR A 58 -3.13 8.69 -30.27
C TYR A 58 -3.92 7.73 -31.18
N LEU A 59 -5.25 7.65 -31.01
CA LEU A 59 -6.12 6.86 -31.90
C LEU A 59 -6.00 7.35 -33.35
N PHE A 60 -6.12 8.66 -33.57
CA PHE A 60 -5.97 9.23 -34.91
C PHE A 60 -4.53 9.11 -35.44
N SER A 61 -3.53 9.18 -34.55
CA SER A 61 -2.13 8.93 -34.93
C SER A 61 -1.92 7.52 -35.43
N PHE A 62 -2.50 6.53 -34.75
CA PHE A 62 -2.42 5.15 -35.19
C PHE A 62 -3.25 4.88 -36.45
N LEU A 63 -4.40 5.55 -36.62
CA LEU A 63 -5.19 5.50 -37.86
C LEU A 63 -4.36 5.95 -39.08
N ASP A 64 -3.70 7.11 -39.00
CA ASP A 64 -2.82 7.59 -40.09
C ASP A 64 -1.73 6.58 -40.45
N ARG A 65 -1.18 5.89 -39.43
CA ARG A 65 -0.16 4.87 -39.61
C ARG A 65 -0.68 3.63 -40.35
N VAL A 66 -1.92 3.19 -40.10
CA VAL A 66 -2.53 2.06 -40.83
C VAL A 66 -3.12 2.46 -42.18
N ASN A 67 -3.46 3.74 -42.37
CA ASN A 67 -4.11 4.23 -43.59
C ASN A 67 -3.28 4.09 -44.85
N ILE A 68 -1.95 4.13 -44.77
CA ILE A 68 -1.12 3.86 -45.95
C ILE A 68 -1.32 2.43 -46.47
N GLY A 69 -1.51 1.47 -45.57
CA GLY A 69 -1.82 0.08 -45.90
C GLY A 69 -3.16 -0.04 -46.61
N ASN A 70 -4.19 0.64 -46.09
CA ASN A 70 -5.51 0.68 -46.72
C ASN A 70 -5.48 1.40 -48.08
N ALA A 71 -4.78 2.52 -48.17
CA ALA A 71 -4.66 3.32 -49.40
C ALA A 71 -4.06 2.53 -50.56
N ARG A 72 -3.17 1.57 -50.28
CA ARG A 72 -2.65 0.63 -51.28
C ARG A 72 -3.77 -0.16 -51.98
N LEU A 73 -4.79 -0.58 -51.24
CA LEU A 73 -5.94 -1.33 -51.78
C LEU A 73 -6.86 -0.46 -52.65
N TYR A 74 -6.80 0.86 -52.52
CA TYR A 74 -7.59 1.83 -53.30
C TYR A 74 -6.76 2.49 -54.42
N GLY A 75 -5.80 1.75 -54.98
CA GLY A 75 -5.11 2.11 -56.22
C GLY A 75 -4.01 3.17 -56.08
N MET A 76 -3.44 3.36 -54.88
CA MET A 76 -2.33 4.30 -54.65
C MET A 76 -1.08 4.00 -55.48
N GLU A 77 -0.68 2.73 -55.61
CA GLU A 77 0.54 2.36 -56.36
C GLU A 77 0.43 2.72 -57.84
N GLU A 78 -0.73 2.44 -58.44
CA GLU A 78 -1.02 2.78 -59.83
C GLU A 78 -1.13 4.29 -60.06
N ASP A 79 -1.80 5.02 -59.16
CA ASP A 79 -2.06 6.46 -59.30
C ASP A 79 -0.78 7.30 -59.16
N LEU A 80 0.17 6.85 -58.33
CA LEU A 80 1.45 7.53 -58.11
C LEU A 80 2.59 6.97 -58.96
N GLY A 81 2.35 5.91 -59.73
CA GLY A 81 3.35 5.24 -60.57
C GLY A 81 4.48 4.57 -59.78
N LEU A 82 4.15 3.94 -58.63
CA LEU A 82 5.14 3.30 -57.77
C LEU A 82 5.66 1.99 -58.40
N VAL A 83 6.97 1.80 -58.39
CA VAL A 83 7.65 0.61 -58.97
C VAL A 83 8.56 -0.10 -57.97
N GLY A 84 8.65 -1.42 -58.08
CA GLY A 84 9.54 -2.24 -57.25
C GLY A 84 9.25 -2.09 -55.76
N ASP A 85 10.27 -1.73 -54.99
CA ASP A 85 10.18 -1.59 -53.52
C ASP A 85 9.81 -0.16 -53.07
N GLN A 86 9.40 0.73 -53.98
CA GLN A 86 9.15 2.15 -53.65
C GLN A 86 8.06 2.35 -52.60
N TYR A 87 7.00 1.54 -52.61
CA TYR A 87 5.96 1.59 -51.59
C TYR A 87 6.53 1.23 -50.21
N GLN A 88 7.32 0.17 -50.13
CA GLN A 88 7.98 -0.29 -48.89
C GLN A 88 8.95 0.76 -48.37
N VAL A 89 9.69 1.44 -49.26
CA VAL A 89 10.55 2.57 -48.90
C VAL A 89 9.72 3.73 -48.33
N ALA A 90 8.57 4.06 -48.93
CA ALA A 90 7.69 5.12 -48.44
C ALA A 90 7.13 4.82 -47.04
N VAL A 91 6.81 3.57 -46.74
CA VAL A 91 6.40 3.13 -45.40
C VAL A 91 7.58 3.21 -44.41
N SER A 92 8.77 2.77 -44.82
CA SER A 92 9.92 2.63 -43.92
C SER A 92 10.62 3.95 -43.59
N ILE A 93 10.67 4.90 -44.53
CA ILE A 93 11.45 6.14 -44.38
C ILE A 93 10.93 7.04 -43.24
N LEU A 94 9.63 6.98 -42.95
CA LEU A 94 9.01 7.69 -41.83
C LEU A 94 9.69 7.33 -40.51
N PHE A 95 9.92 6.03 -40.26
CA PHE A 95 10.53 5.55 -39.03
C PHE A 95 11.98 5.99 -38.86
N VAL A 96 12.72 6.21 -39.95
CA VAL A 96 14.11 6.71 -39.89
C VAL A 96 14.12 8.10 -39.28
N THR A 97 13.31 9.03 -39.80
CA THR A 97 13.18 10.36 -39.21
C THR A 97 12.52 10.35 -37.84
N TYR A 98 11.56 9.46 -37.61
CA TYR A 98 10.91 9.30 -36.31
C TYR A 98 11.95 8.99 -35.21
N CYS A 99 12.75 7.94 -35.40
CA CYS A 99 13.76 7.51 -34.43
C CYS A 99 14.83 8.57 -34.15
N LEU A 100 15.18 9.40 -35.14
CA LEU A 100 16.19 10.47 -34.98
C LEU A 100 15.70 11.62 -34.09
N PHE A 101 14.41 11.96 -34.18
CA PHE A 101 13.83 13.11 -33.48
C PHE A 101 13.12 12.75 -32.17
N GLU A 102 12.91 11.46 -31.91
CA GLU A 102 12.14 10.97 -30.76
C GLU A 102 12.71 11.36 -29.40
N VAL A 103 13.99 11.04 -29.13
CA VAL A 103 14.67 11.44 -27.88
C VAL A 103 14.79 12.97 -27.77
N PRO A 104 15.30 13.71 -28.78
CA PRO A 104 15.36 15.17 -28.72
C PRO A 104 14.01 15.83 -28.45
N SER A 105 12.96 15.34 -29.11
CA SER A 105 11.58 15.83 -28.93
C SER A 105 11.09 15.60 -27.51
N ASN A 106 11.31 14.42 -26.95
CA ASN A 106 10.82 14.10 -25.61
C ASN A 106 11.51 14.95 -24.52
N LEU A 107 12.80 15.26 -24.70
CA LEU A 107 13.57 16.08 -23.74
C LEU A 107 13.10 17.54 -23.68
N VAL A 108 12.46 18.08 -24.72
CA VAL A 108 12.03 19.48 -24.76
C VAL A 108 10.58 19.70 -24.27
N ILE A 109 9.82 18.63 -24.03
CA ILE A 109 8.36 18.73 -23.76
C ILE A 109 8.02 19.64 -22.59
N LYS A 110 8.71 19.49 -21.45
CA LYS A 110 8.46 20.33 -20.27
C LYS A 110 8.94 21.76 -20.45
N LYS A 111 10.00 21.97 -21.23
CA LYS A 111 10.51 23.32 -21.56
C LYS A 111 9.54 24.10 -22.46
N LEU A 112 8.93 23.41 -23.43
CA LEU A 112 8.00 24.02 -24.39
C LEU A 112 6.55 24.00 -23.94
N ARG A 113 6.29 23.58 -22.69
CA ARG A 113 4.98 23.34 -22.08
C ARG A 113 4.23 22.18 -22.77
N PRO A 114 3.90 21.09 -22.05
CA PRO A 114 3.34 19.90 -22.69
C PRO A 114 2.07 20.15 -23.52
N SER A 115 1.14 21.00 -23.06
CA SER A 115 -0.09 21.31 -23.79
C SER A 115 0.18 21.91 -25.18
N ARG A 116 1.04 22.93 -25.21
CA ARG A 116 1.40 23.65 -26.45
C ARG A 116 2.24 22.78 -27.37
N TYR A 117 3.15 21.98 -26.80
CA TYR A 117 3.99 21.10 -27.58
C TYR A 117 3.17 20.01 -28.28
N ILE A 118 2.34 19.28 -27.53
CA ILE A 118 1.46 18.22 -28.07
C ILE A 118 0.49 18.81 -29.09
N ALA A 119 -0.14 19.95 -28.80
CA ALA A 119 -1.04 20.61 -29.72
C ALA A 119 -0.34 21.03 -31.03
N SER A 120 0.85 21.63 -30.94
CA SER A 120 1.62 22.09 -32.11
C SER A 120 1.97 20.93 -33.02
N ILE A 121 2.54 19.85 -32.46
CA ILE A 121 2.91 18.68 -33.27
C ILE A 121 1.67 18.04 -33.88
N SER A 122 0.55 17.94 -33.17
CA SER A 122 -0.69 17.35 -33.70
C SER A 122 -1.28 18.17 -34.85
N ILE A 123 -1.30 19.51 -34.75
CA ILE A 123 -1.77 20.37 -35.84
C ILE A 123 -0.89 20.21 -37.08
N ILE A 124 0.43 20.31 -36.92
CA ILE A 124 1.37 20.23 -38.04
C ILE A 124 1.31 18.85 -38.69
N TRP A 125 1.30 17.78 -37.89
CA TRP A 125 1.17 16.40 -38.35
C TRP A 125 -0.15 16.19 -39.10
N GLY A 126 -1.29 16.60 -38.55
CA GLY A 126 -2.60 16.47 -39.20
C GLY A 126 -2.70 17.22 -40.54
N ILE A 127 -2.07 18.39 -40.64
CA ILE A 127 -1.97 19.13 -41.91
C ILE A 127 -1.18 18.32 -42.93
N ILE A 128 0.00 17.79 -42.56
CA ILE A 128 0.83 17.00 -43.48
C ILE A 128 0.11 15.70 -43.89
N ALA A 129 -0.58 15.03 -42.97
CA ALA A 129 -1.37 13.83 -43.25
C ALA A 129 -2.47 14.13 -44.28
N THR A 130 -3.23 15.21 -44.07
CA THR A 130 -4.26 15.69 -45.01
C THR A 130 -3.67 16.01 -46.39
N LEU A 131 -2.53 16.71 -46.42
CA LEU A 131 -1.83 17.07 -47.66
C LEU A 131 -1.20 15.85 -48.38
N THR A 132 -1.05 14.71 -47.72
CA THR A 132 -0.57 13.49 -48.38
C THR A 132 -1.55 13.02 -49.47
N GLY A 133 -2.86 13.25 -49.28
CA GLY A 133 -3.89 12.90 -50.27
C GLY A 133 -3.81 13.69 -51.59
N ILE A 134 -3.11 14.82 -51.63
CA ILE A 134 -2.93 15.63 -52.84
C ILE A 134 -1.61 15.38 -53.57
N THR A 135 -0.76 14.47 -53.06
CA THR A 135 0.52 14.12 -53.71
C THR A 135 0.33 13.50 -55.09
N GLN A 136 1.23 13.78 -56.04
CA GLN A 136 1.05 13.40 -57.45
C GLN A 136 2.10 12.40 -57.96
N ASN A 137 3.11 12.07 -57.15
CA ASN A 137 4.19 11.16 -57.53
C ASN A 137 4.90 10.61 -56.29
N TYR A 138 5.81 9.66 -56.51
CA TYR A 138 6.67 9.07 -55.48
C TYR A 138 7.44 10.11 -54.65
N GLY A 139 8.01 11.15 -55.27
CA GLY A 139 8.79 12.18 -54.57
C GLY A 139 7.95 12.97 -53.57
N GLY A 140 6.73 13.36 -53.95
CA GLY A 140 5.77 14.02 -53.06
C GLY A 140 5.37 13.14 -51.87
N LEU A 141 5.14 11.84 -52.11
CA LEU A 141 4.85 10.88 -51.05
C LEU A 141 6.02 10.75 -50.06
N ILE A 142 7.26 10.64 -50.55
CA ILE A 142 8.46 10.57 -49.70
C ILE A 142 8.66 11.85 -48.87
N ALA A 143 8.47 13.02 -49.48
CA ALA A 143 8.57 14.29 -48.77
C ALA A 143 7.57 14.38 -47.62
N CYS A 144 6.30 14.03 -47.86
CA CYS A 144 5.29 13.95 -46.81
C CYS A 144 5.71 12.96 -45.71
N ARG A 145 6.19 11.76 -46.05
CA ARG A 145 6.59 10.73 -45.07
C ARG A 145 7.76 11.15 -44.18
N ILE A 146 8.75 11.83 -44.73
CA ILE A 146 9.88 12.38 -43.96
C ILE A 146 9.39 13.45 -42.99
N LEU A 147 8.57 14.39 -43.47
CA LEU A 147 8.03 15.46 -42.61
C LEU A 147 7.11 14.93 -41.51
N LEU A 148 6.27 13.93 -41.83
CA LEU A 148 5.45 13.23 -40.85
C LEU A 148 6.33 12.61 -39.76
N GLY A 149 7.38 11.87 -40.15
CA GLY A 149 8.27 11.23 -39.19
C GLY A 149 8.96 12.23 -38.24
N VAL A 150 9.39 13.39 -38.73
CA VAL A 150 10.00 14.44 -37.88
C VAL A 150 9.01 14.99 -36.85
N VAL A 151 7.77 15.25 -37.26
CA VAL A 151 6.78 15.93 -36.41
C VAL A 151 6.08 14.95 -35.46
N GLU A 152 5.75 13.75 -35.94
CA GLU A 152 5.05 12.71 -35.17
C GLU A 152 5.94 12.07 -34.10
N ALA A 153 7.27 12.15 -34.24
CA ALA A 153 8.26 11.58 -33.32
C ALA A 153 7.99 11.92 -31.84
N GLY A 154 7.48 13.13 -31.58
CA GLY A 154 7.24 13.62 -30.24
C GLY A 154 5.95 13.16 -29.58
N LEU A 155 5.01 12.64 -30.35
CA LEU A 155 3.63 12.47 -29.89
C LEU A 155 3.54 11.37 -28.83
N PHE A 156 3.94 10.15 -29.18
CA PHE A 156 3.82 9.01 -28.29
C PHE A 156 4.74 9.08 -27.05
N PRO A 157 6.07 9.24 -27.17
CA PRO A 157 6.94 9.37 -26.01
C PRO A 157 6.58 10.61 -25.17
N GLY A 158 6.15 11.69 -25.82
CA GLY A 158 5.66 12.89 -25.16
C GLY A 158 4.42 12.64 -24.32
N MET A 159 3.43 11.91 -24.85
CA MET A 159 2.24 11.50 -24.10
C MET A 159 2.57 10.60 -22.91
N VAL A 160 3.43 9.59 -23.10
CA VAL A 160 3.86 8.71 -21.99
C VAL A 160 4.55 9.54 -20.91
N THR A 161 5.46 10.42 -21.28
CA THR A 161 6.15 11.32 -20.34
C THR A 161 5.17 12.26 -19.65
N TYR A 162 4.23 12.84 -20.39
CA TYR A 162 3.18 13.72 -19.89
C TYR A 162 2.31 13.02 -18.84
N LEU A 163 1.93 11.75 -19.06
CA LEU A 163 1.21 10.97 -18.05
C LEU A 163 2.04 10.82 -16.76
N THR A 164 3.36 10.69 -16.83
CA THR A 164 4.22 10.65 -15.61
C THR A 164 4.30 11.96 -14.83
N ILE A 165 3.79 13.07 -15.40
CA ILE A 165 3.69 14.36 -14.71
C ILE A 165 2.44 14.40 -13.81
N PHE A 166 1.33 13.80 -14.26
CA PHE A 166 0.04 13.84 -13.55
C PHE A 166 -0.23 12.63 -12.66
N TYR A 167 0.30 11.46 -13.02
CA TYR A 167 -0.02 10.19 -12.35
C TYR A 167 1.14 9.67 -11.53
N SER A 168 0.80 9.01 -10.42
CA SER A 168 1.77 8.32 -9.58
C SER A 168 2.21 6.98 -10.19
N ARG A 169 3.20 6.34 -9.58
CA ARG A 169 3.66 5.01 -9.99
C ARG A 169 2.61 3.93 -9.88
N ARG A 170 1.54 4.15 -9.09
CA ARG A 170 0.47 3.18 -8.88
C ARG A 170 -0.58 3.19 -9.99
N GLU A 171 -0.65 4.26 -10.77
CA GLU A 171 -1.76 4.48 -11.72
C GLU A 171 -1.32 4.44 -13.18
N ILE A 172 -0.02 4.51 -13.44
CA ILE A 172 0.53 4.78 -14.77
C ILE A 172 0.31 3.63 -15.77
N ALA A 173 0.23 2.37 -15.32
CA ALA A 173 0.10 1.26 -16.27
C ALA A 173 -1.28 1.23 -16.91
N LEU A 174 -2.35 1.47 -16.16
CA LEU A 174 -3.71 1.53 -16.70
C LEU A 174 -3.91 2.70 -17.67
N ARG A 175 -3.26 3.85 -17.44
CA ARG A 175 -3.36 5.02 -18.35
C ARG A 175 -2.55 4.82 -19.62
N THR A 176 -1.37 4.20 -19.50
CA THR A 176 -0.64 3.67 -20.66
C THR A 176 -1.46 2.58 -21.38
N GLY A 177 -2.26 1.83 -20.61
CA GLY A 177 -3.37 0.97 -21.00
C GLY A 177 -4.28 1.61 -22.04
N TYR A 178 -4.96 2.68 -21.63
CA TYR A 178 -5.91 3.41 -22.46
C TYR A 178 -5.31 3.92 -23.77
N LEU A 179 -4.07 4.44 -23.71
CA LEU A 179 -3.31 4.81 -24.91
C LEU A 179 -3.19 3.63 -25.88
N PHE A 180 -2.59 2.53 -25.45
CA PHE A 180 -2.34 1.39 -26.35
C PHE A 180 -3.61 0.67 -26.80
N SER A 181 -4.67 0.66 -25.99
CA SER A 181 -5.99 0.19 -26.42
C SER A 181 -6.59 1.04 -27.53
N SER A 182 -6.23 2.33 -27.62
CA SER A 182 -6.67 3.21 -28.71
C SER A 182 -6.01 2.85 -30.04
N ALA A 183 -4.75 2.39 -30.02
CA ALA A 183 -4.09 1.81 -31.19
C ALA A 183 -4.79 0.51 -31.65
N ALA A 184 -5.19 -0.36 -30.71
CA ALA A 184 -5.96 -1.56 -31.03
C ALA A 184 -7.32 -1.20 -31.66
N ALA A 185 -8.01 -0.19 -31.13
CA ALA A 185 -9.27 0.31 -31.70
C ALA A 185 -9.06 0.88 -33.12
N ALA A 186 -8.02 1.68 -33.33
CA ALA A 186 -7.65 2.17 -34.66
C ALA A 186 -7.40 1.04 -35.64
N GLY A 187 -6.70 -0.03 -35.23
CA GLY A 187 -6.49 -1.23 -36.05
C GLY A 187 -7.80 -1.96 -36.39
N ALA A 188 -8.73 -2.08 -35.45
CA ALA A 188 -10.01 -2.76 -35.66
C ALA A 188 -10.97 -2.00 -36.60
N PHE A 189 -11.00 -0.67 -36.49
CA PHE A 189 -11.97 0.16 -37.21
C PHE A 189 -11.39 0.84 -38.46
N GLY A 190 -10.07 0.99 -38.57
CA GLY A 190 -9.43 1.70 -39.69
C GLY A 190 -9.72 1.07 -41.06
N GLY A 191 -9.67 -0.27 -41.16
CA GLY A 191 -10.03 -0.97 -42.39
C GLY A 191 -11.50 -0.80 -42.79
N LEU A 192 -12.41 -0.73 -41.81
CA LEU A 192 -13.84 -0.50 -42.03
C LEU A 192 -14.13 0.95 -42.45
N LEU A 193 -13.43 1.91 -41.84
CA LEU A 193 -13.52 3.33 -42.20
C LEU A 193 -13.02 3.55 -43.64
N ALA A 194 -11.88 2.95 -43.99
CA ALA A 194 -11.35 2.95 -45.35
C ALA A 194 -12.33 2.31 -46.35
N TYR A 195 -13.00 1.22 -45.97
CA TYR A 195 -14.07 0.62 -46.78
C TYR A 195 -15.22 1.60 -47.06
N GLY A 196 -15.70 2.29 -46.02
CA GLY A 196 -16.76 3.29 -46.16
C GLY A 196 -16.35 4.49 -47.02
N ILE A 197 -15.14 5.03 -46.83
CA ILE A 197 -14.63 6.16 -47.61
C ILE A 197 -14.31 5.74 -49.05
N GLY A 198 -13.95 4.48 -49.26
CA GLY A 198 -13.67 3.91 -50.58
C GLY A 198 -14.80 4.07 -51.61
N PHE A 199 -16.06 4.21 -51.16
CA PHE A 199 -17.20 4.52 -52.03
C PHE A 199 -17.15 5.92 -52.66
N MET A 200 -16.22 6.78 -52.21
CA MET A 200 -15.95 8.10 -52.80
C MET A 200 -14.95 8.05 -53.97
N ASP A 201 -14.56 6.86 -54.43
CA ASP A 201 -13.71 6.72 -55.61
C ASP A 201 -14.36 7.39 -56.84
N GLY A 202 -13.61 8.26 -57.52
CA GLY A 202 -14.08 9.06 -58.65
C GLY A 202 -14.78 10.36 -58.28
N VAL A 203 -15.11 10.60 -57.00
CA VAL A 203 -15.68 11.89 -56.54
C VAL A 203 -14.63 13.00 -56.72
N ALA A 204 -15.04 14.10 -57.36
CA ALA A 204 -14.18 15.22 -57.75
C ALA A 204 -12.97 14.83 -58.62
N GLY A 205 -13.03 13.68 -59.31
CA GLY A 205 -11.92 13.18 -60.14
C GLY A 205 -10.75 12.61 -59.33
N LEU A 206 -10.93 12.38 -58.03
CA LEU A 206 -9.90 11.80 -57.16
C LEU A 206 -10.17 10.31 -56.91
N ARG A 207 -9.10 9.52 -56.85
CA ARG A 207 -9.19 8.12 -56.41
C ARG A 207 -9.49 8.02 -54.91
N GLY A 208 -10.13 6.94 -54.48
CA GLY A 208 -10.58 6.70 -53.12
C GLY A 208 -9.47 6.83 -52.07
N TRP A 209 -8.23 6.42 -52.38
CA TRP A 209 -7.09 6.55 -51.47
C TRP A 209 -6.79 7.99 -51.05
N ARG A 210 -7.07 8.97 -51.92
CA ARG A 210 -6.85 10.39 -51.64
C ARG A 210 -7.86 10.90 -50.61
N TRP A 211 -9.12 10.47 -50.75
CA TRP A 211 -10.18 10.80 -49.80
C TRP A 211 -9.93 10.17 -48.43
N ILE A 212 -9.40 8.95 -48.37
CA ILE A 212 -8.98 8.31 -47.11
C ILE A 212 -7.99 9.21 -46.36
N MET A 213 -6.91 9.66 -47.02
CA MET A 213 -5.90 10.53 -46.39
C MET A 213 -6.46 11.90 -45.98
N ILE A 214 -7.30 12.51 -46.82
CA ILE A 214 -7.85 13.85 -46.55
C ILE A 214 -8.84 13.81 -45.38
N ILE A 215 -9.82 12.90 -45.41
CA ILE A 215 -10.90 12.86 -44.43
C ILE A 215 -10.38 12.42 -43.06
N GLU A 216 -9.43 11.49 -43.02
CA GLU A 216 -8.87 11.00 -41.75
C GLU A 216 -7.86 11.96 -41.13
N GLY A 217 -7.19 12.80 -41.92
CA GLY A 217 -6.25 13.82 -41.43
C GLY A 217 -6.90 15.04 -40.79
N ILE A 218 -8.13 15.41 -41.20
CA ILE A 218 -8.83 16.61 -40.70
C ILE A 218 -9.15 16.55 -39.19
N PRO A 219 -9.73 15.45 -38.64
CA PRO A 219 -10.01 15.34 -37.21
C PRO A 219 -8.79 15.58 -36.33
N THR A 220 -7.61 15.15 -36.77
CA THR A 220 -6.34 15.39 -36.08
C THR A 220 -6.04 16.87 -35.91
N VAL A 221 -6.24 17.68 -36.96
CA VAL A 221 -5.99 19.14 -36.90
C VAL A 221 -6.94 19.80 -35.90
N ILE A 222 -8.21 19.39 -35.91
CA ILE A 222 -9.23 19.89 -34.99
C ILE A 222 -8.87 19.52 -33.54
N LEU A 223 -8.54 18.24 -33.30
CA LEU A 223 -8.14 17.77 -31.96
C LEU A 223 -6.85 18.41 -31.46
N GLY A 224 -5.88 18.66 -32.35
CA GLY A 224 -4.69 19.43 -32.03
C GLY A 224 -5.04 20.83 -31.56
N GLY A 225 -5.92 21.53 -32.28
CA GLY A 225 -6.45 22.84 -31.88
C GLY A 225 -7.17 22.81 -30.53
N LEU A 226 -8.01 21.79 -30.28
CA LEU A 226 -8.70 21.64 -29.00
C LEU A 226 -7.72 21.33 -27.84
N SER A 227 -6.72 20.47 -28.07
CA SER A 227 -5.74 20.12 -27.05
C SER A 227 -4.94 21.31 -26.55
N TRP A 228 -4.77 22.37 -27.38
CA TRP A 228 -4.14 23.63 -26.97
C TRP A 228 -4.87 24.31 -25.81
N PHE A 229 -6.20 24.19 -25.76
CA PHE A 229 -7.04 24.87 -24.76
C PHE A 229 -7.41 23.97 -23.57
N PHE A 230 -7.54 22.67 -23.79
CA PHE A 230 -8.05 21.74 -22.78
C PHE A 230 -6.97 20.94 -22.04
N LEU A 231 -5.77 20.77 -22.63
CA LEU A 231 -4.69 20.04 -21.96
C LEU A 231 -3.98 20.98 -20.97
N ALA A 232 -3.79 20.54 -19.72
CA ALA A 232 -3.00 21.27 -18.73
C ALA A 232 -1.48 21.03 -18.94
N ASP A 233 -0.63 21.88 -18.36
CA ASP A 233 0.83 21.75 -18.47
C ASP A 233 1.44 20.93 -17.33
N ASP A 234 1.10 21.31 -16.10
CA ASP A 234 1.51 20.67 -14.85
C ASP A 234 0.34 20.67 -13.85
N PRO A 235 0.33 19.77 -12.84
CA PRO A 235 -0.70 19.72 -11.80
C PRO A 235 -0.96 21.07 -11.12
N ASP A 236 0.09 21.85 -10.85
CA ASP A 236 -0.01 23.16 -10.20
C ASP A 236 -0.76 24.19 -11.06
N THR A 237 -0.72 24.02 -12.38
CA THR A 237 -1.35 24.91 -13.37
C THR A 237 -2.67 24.37 -13.91
N ALA A 238 -3.13 23.21 -13.43
CA ALA A 238 -4.34 22.58 -13.93
C ALA A 238 -5.58 23.40 -13.55
N TYR A 239 -6.25 23.97 -14.55
CA TYR A 239 -7.41 24.86 -14.37
C TYR A 239 -8.65 24.14 -13.82
N TYR A 240 -8.69 22.81 -13.91
CA TYR A 240 -9.79 21.98 -13.44
C TYR A 240 -9.58 21.43 -12.02
N LEU A 241 -8.43 21.70 -11.39
CA LEU A 241 -8.15 21.34 -10.01
C LEU A 241 -8.28 22.57 -9.11
N ASP A 242 -8.91 22.40 -7.95
CA ASP A 242 -8.84 23.40 -6.88
C ASP A 242 -7.52 23.29 -6.10
N ASP A 243 -7.25 24.24 -5.19
CA ASP A 243 -5.96 24.31 -4.51
C ASP A 243 -5.74 23.14 -3.52
N GLU A 244 -6.82 22.58 -2.97
CA GLU A 244 -6.75 21.40 -2.10
C GLU A 244 -6.42 20.13 -2.91
N GLU A 245 -7.05 19.97 -4.07
CA GLU A 245 -6.79 18.90 -5.02
C GLU A 245 -5.36 18.97 -5.59
N LYS A 246 -4.86 20.17 -5.91
CA LYS A 246 -3.46 20.37 -6.33
C LYS A 246 -2.48 19.93 -5.24
N ALA A 247 -2.71 20.37 -3.99
CA ALA A 247 -1.90 19.96 -2.85
C ALA A 247 -1.95 18.43 -2.64
N LEU A 248 -3.12 17.81 -2.84
CA LEU A 248 -3.30 16.36 -2.76
C LEU A 248 -2.49 15.62 -3.84
N VAL A 249 -2.47 16.10 -5.10
CA VAL A 249 -1.60 15.52 -6.15
C VAL A 249 -0.12 15.56 -5.76
N VAL A 250 0.34 16.70 -5.23
CA VAL A 250 1.74 16.85 -4.79
C VAL A 250 2.05 15.89 -3.65
N ARG A 251 1.16 15.77 -2.65
CA ARG A 251 1.30 14.82 -1.53
C ARG A 251 1.38 13.38 -2.01
N LEU A 252 0.48 12.96 -2.91
CA LEU A 252 0.47 11.61 -3.49
C LEU A 252 1.80 11.25 -4.15
N ARG A 253 2.39 12.20 -4.88
CA ARG A 253 3.67 12.01 -5.56
C ARG A 253 4.85 11.99 -4.59
N ARG A 254 4.85 12.86 -3.57
CA ARG A 254 5.90 12.88 -2.54
C ARG A 254 5.93 11.66 -1.62
N ARG A 255 4.88 10.83 -1.60
CA ARG A 255 4.90 9.53 -0.90
C ARG A 255 5.97 8.57 -1.44
N ASP A 256 6.42 8.76 -2.68
CA ASP A 256 7.44 7.94 -3.30
C ASP A 256 8.85 8.54 -3.12
N VAL A 257 9.79 7.73 -2.61
CA VAL A 257 11.19 8.13 -2.41
C VAL A 257 11.82 8.63 -3.71
N GLY A 258 12.49 9.78 -3.64
CA GLY A 258 13.15 10.43 -4.78
C GLY A 258 12.25 11.32 -5.62
N GLN A 259 11.01 11.60 -5.20
CA GLN A 259 10.10 12.57 -5.83
C GLN A 259 10.21 13.97 -5.18
N THR A 260 11.43 14.50 -5.01
CA THR A 260 11.67 15.87 -4.54
C THR A 260 11.20 16.91 -5.58
N SER A 261 11.05 18.16 -5.16
CA SER A 261 10.76 19.27 -6.09
C SER A 261 11.85 19.42 -7.16
N SER A 262 13.13 19.26 -6.79
CA SER A 262 14.26 19.28 -7.73
C SER A 262 14.24 18.08 -8.68
N ALA A 263 13.89 16.88 -8.21
CA ALA A 263 13.80 15.69 -9.04
C ALA A 263 12.71 15.78 -10.13
N GLN A 264 11.73 16.68 -10.00
CA GLN A 264 10.74 16.96 -11.04
C GLN A 264 11.22 17.95 -12.11
N ASN A 265 12.37 18.59 -11.91
CA ASN A 265 12.96 19.51 -12.87
C ASN A 265 13.90 18.81 -13.85
N PHE A 266 14.14 19.46 -14.98
CA PHE A 266 15.02 18.94 -16.00
C PHE A 266 16.48 19.27 -15.67
N HIS A 267 17.29 18.24 -15.45
CA HIS A 267 18.74 18.36 -15.26
C HIS A 267 19.50 17.56 -16.31
N TRP A 268 20.46 18.19 -16.98
CA TRP A 268 21.28 17.52 -18.00
C TRP A 268 22.17 16.42 -17.42
N ALA A 269 22.54 16.54 -16.13
CA ALA A 269 23.26 15.50 -15.41
C ALA A 269 22.47 14.18 -15.38
N ASP A 270 21.16 14.23 -15.19
CA ASP A 270 20.27 13.06 -15.18
C ASP A 270 20.24 12.36 -16.54
N VAL A 271 20.28 13.12 -17.63
CA VAL A 271 20.32 12.60 -19.00
C VAL A 271 21.64 11.87 -19.25
N LYS A 272 22.76 12.49 -18.86
CA LYS A 272 24.09 11.86 -18.95
C LYS A 272 24.17 10.59 -18.11
N GLU A 273 23.55 10.59 -16.93
CA GLU A 273 23.46 9.39 -16.10
C GLU A 273 22.63 8.29 -16.77
N GLY A 274 21.48 8.65 -17.36
CA GLY A 274 20.65 7.73 -18.14
C GLY A 274 21.40 7.11 -19.32
N ALA A 275 22.19 7.90 -20.04
CA ALA A 275 22.99 7.41 -21.17
C ALA A 275 24.09 6.41 -20.77
N LEU A 276 24.46 6.35 -19.48
CA LEU A 276 25.43 5.37 -18.95
C LEU A 276 24.76 4.19 -18.25
N ASP A 277 23.43 4.17 -18.17
CA ASP A 277 22.68 3.18 -17.40
C ASP A 277 22.31 1.97 -18.27
N TRP A 278 23.06 0.87 -18.12
CA TRP A 278 22.83 -0.37 -18.84
C TRP A 278 21.40 -0.93 -18.71
N ARG A 279 20.71 -0.62 -17.60
CA ARG A 279 19.33 -1.08 -17.35
C ARG A 279 18.35 -0.49 -18.35
N ILE A 280 18.57 0.76 -18.78
CA ILE A 280 17.75 1.41 -19.80
C ILE A 280 17.92 0.68 -21.14
N TYR A 281 19.16 0.37 -21.53
CA TYR A 281 19.44 -0.36 -22.77
C TYR A 281 18.88 -1.78 -22.77
N ALA A 282 18.87 -2.47 -21.62
CA ALA A 282 18.19 -3.77 -21.50
C ALA A 282 16.70 -3.67 -21.82
N PHE A 283 16.01 -2.65 -21.31
CA PHE A 283 14.61 -2.37 -21.67
C PHE A 283 14.45 -1.97 -23.13
N CYS A 284 15.36 -1.16 -23.70
CA CYS A 284 15.33 -0.75 -25.11
C CYS A 284 15.43 -1.95 -26.06
N ILE A 285 16.39 -2.84 -25.82
CA ILE A 285 16.63 -4.04 -26.63
C ILE A 285 15.48 -5.03 -26.51
N ALA A 286 14.90 -5.19 -25.31
CA ALA A 286 13.70 -6.00 -25.13
C ALA A 286 12.47 -5.37 -25.82
N GLN A 287 12.34 -4.04 -25.77
CA GLN A 287 11.25 -3.32 -26.46
C GLN A 287 11.29 -3.55 -27.97
N PHE A 288 12.48 -3.47 -28.59
CA PHE A 288 12.66 -3.82 -30.02
C PHE A 288 12.08 -5.20 -30.36
N GLY A 289 12.28 -6.19 -29.48
CA GLY A 289 11.78 -7.54 -29.70
C GLY A 289 10.25 -7.65 -29.68
N VAL A 290 9.59 -7.03 -28.69
CA VAL A 290 8.12 -7.03 -28.60
C VAL A 290 7.45 -6.08 -29.60
N ASP A 291 8.10 -4.99 -29.99
CA ASP A 291 7.57 -4.07 -31.02
C ASP A 291 7.68 -4.65 -32.42
N THR A 292 8.63 -5.56 -32.67
CA THR A 292 8.65 -6.36 -33.90
C THR A 292 7.35 -7.15 -34.05
N MET A 293 6.82 -7.68 -32.95
CA MET A 293 5.49 -8.30 -32.92
C MET A 293 4.37 -7.27 -33.11
N LEU A 294 4.42 -6.11 -32.45
CA LEU A 294 3.42 -5.05 -32.63
C LEU A 294 3.27 -4.67 -34.11
N TYR A 295 4.36 -4.29 -34.76
CA TYR A 295 4.34 -3.86 -36.16
C TYR A 295 4.08 -5.02 -37.12
N GLY A 296 4.75 -6.16 -36.93
CA GLY A 296 4.56 -7.34 -37.77
C GLY A 296 3.12 -7.88 -37.71
N TYR A 297 2.53 -7.97 -36.53
CA TYR A 297 1.15 -8.44 -36.37
C TYR A 297 0.15 -7.39 -36.87
N SER A 298 0.24 -6.14 -36.42
CA SER A 298 -0.82 -5.14 -36.70
C SER A 298 -0.88 -4.75 -38.18
N THR A 299 0.27 -4.65 -38.85
CA THR A 299 0.32 -4.32 -40.28
C THR A 299 -0.12 -5.48 -41.17
N PHE A 300 0.19 -6.73 -40.80
CA PHE A 300 0.00 -7.89 -41.67
C PHE A 300 -1.12 -8.84 -41.23
N LEU A 301 -1.84 -8.57 -40.14
CA LEU A 301 -2.94 -9.41 -39.68
C LEU A 301 -3.99 -9.69 -40.76
N PRO A 302 -4.48 -8.72 -41.56
CA PRO A 302 -5.43 -9.01 -42.63
C PRO A 302 -4.84 -9.97 -43.66
N THR A 303 -3.57 -9.81 -44.01
CA THR A 303 -2.86 -10.67 -44.96
C THR A 303 -2.64 -12.08 -44.41
N ILE A 304 -2.33 -12.21 -43.13
CA ILE A 304 -2.19 -13.48 -42.42
C ILE A 304 -3.53 -14.21 -42.39
N ILE A 305 -4.62 -13.50 -42.06
CA ILE A 305 -5.98 -14.05 -42.08
C ILE A 305 -6.33 -14.47 -43.51
N GLN A 306 -6.17 -13.64 -44.53
CA GLN A 306 -6.43 -14.00 -45.93
C GLN A 306 -5.64 -15.25 -46.38
N GLY A 307 -4.45 -15.49 -45.83
CA GLY A 307 -3.67 -16.70 -46.12
C GLY A 307 -4.28 -17.99 -45.59
N MET A 308 -5.15 -17.93 -44.57
CA MET A 308 -5.75 -19.11 -43.94
C MET A 308 -6.91 -19.73 -44.75
N GLY A 309 -7.39 -19.10 -45.82
CA GLY A 309 -8.63 -19.48 -46.50
C GLY A 309 -9.14 -18.44 -47.49
N SER A 310 -10.30 -18.73 -48.10
CA SER A 310 -10.88 -17.87 -49.14
C SER A 310 -12.01 -17.02 -48.57
N TRP A 311 -11.71 -15.77 -48.24
CA TRP A 311 -12.68 -14.77 -47.78
C TRP A 311 -12.65 -13.53 -48.67
N THR A 312 -13.75 -12.81 -48.70
CA THR A 312 -13.84 -11.46 -49.29
C THR A 312 -13.09 -10.44 -48.41
N THR A 313 -12.66 -9.33 -49.00
CA THR A 313 -11.97 -8.25 -48.25
C THR A 313 -12.74 -7.78 -47.01
N PRO A 314 -14.07 -7.56 -47.06
CA PRO A 314 -14.84 -7.19 -45.86
C PRO A 314 -14.87 -8.29 -44.79
N GLU A 315 -14.95 -9.56 -45.18
CA GLU A 315 -14.93 -10.69 -44.24
C GLU A 315 -13.57 -10.79 -43.53
N VAL A 316 -12.45 -10.64 -44.25
CA VAL A 316 -11.12 -10.61 -43.64
C VAL A 316 -10.98 -9.47 -42.64
N GLN A 317 -11.42 -8.26 -43.01
CA GLN A 317 -11.38 -7.12 -42.11
C GLN A 317 -12.25 -7.36 -40.87
N ALA A 318 -13.43 -7.96 -41.03
CA ALA A 318 -14.29 -8.35 -39.90
C ALA A 318 -13.62 -9.38 -38.97
N LEU A 319 -12.86 -10.34 -39.52
CA LEU A 319 -12.10 -11.33 -38.74
C LEU A 319 -10.90 -10.73 -37.98
N THR A 320 -10.44 -9.52 -38.31
CA THR A 320 -9.41 -8.85 -37.50
C THR A 320 -9.98 -8.27 -36.20
N ILE A 321 -11.26 -7.90 -36.18
CA ILE A 321 -11.91 -7.21 -35.05
C ILE A 321 -11.83 -8.03 -33.76
N PRO A 322 -12.15 -9.34 -33.73
CA PRO A 322 -12.02 -10.15 -32.51
C PRO A 322 -10.59 -10.20 -31.97
N CYS A 323 -9.58 -10.20 -32.85
CA CYS A 323 -8.17 -10.19 -32.42
C CYS A 323 -7.83 -8.89 -31.70
N TYR A 324 -8.13 -7.74 -32.31
CA TYR A 324 -7.88 -6.44 -31.71
C TYR A 324 -8.69 -6.20 -30.43
N ALA A 325 -9.96 -6.60 -30.43
CA ALA A 325 -10.83 -6.50 -29.25
C ALA A 325 -10.30 -7.34 -28.09
N LEU A 326 -9.88 -8.58 -28.35
CA LEU A 326 -9.29 -9.46 -27.34
C LEU A 326 -8.01 -8.85 -26.74
N GLY A 327 -7.13 -8.32 -27.60
CA GLY A 327 -5.90 -7.66 -27.16
C GLY A 327 -6.14 -6.38 -26.35
N ALA A 328 -7.13 -5.56 -26.75
CA ALA A 328 -7.49 -4.36 -26.01
C ALA A 328 -8.07 -4.70 -24.63
N ILE A 329 -9.01 -5.65 -24.57
CA ILE A 329 -9.65 -6.08 -23.31
C ILE A 329 -8.62 -6.71 -22.38
N SER A 330 -7.77 -7.62 -22.90
CA SER A 330 -6.75 -8.27 -22.09
C SER A 330 -5.78 -7.25 -21.50
N TYR A 331 -5.36 -6.27 -22.29
CA TYR A 331 -4.44 -5.26 -21.80
C TYR A 331 -5.05 -4.38 -20.72
N LEU A 332 -6.30 -3.94 -20.84
CA LEU A 332 -6.96 -3.15 -19.79
C LEU A 332 -7.12 -3.93 -18.48
N ILE A 333 -7.51 -5.21 -18.56
CA ILE A 333 -7.64 -6.08 -17.38
C ILE A 333 -6.30 -6.28 -16.69
N ILE A 334 -5.26 -6.59 -17.47
CA ILE A 334 -3.94 -6.89 -16.92
C ILE A 334 -3.21 -5.63 -16.46
N ALA A 335 -3.37 -4.50 -17.14
CA ALA A 335 -2.84 -3.22 -16.69
C ALA A 335 -3.45 -2.81 -15.34
N TRP A 336 -4.77 -2.97 -15.17
CA TRP A 336 -5.44 -2.76 -13.88
C TRP A 336 -4.92 -3.71 -12.79
N ALA A 337 -4.79 -5.00 -13.08
CA ALA A 337 -4.27 -6.00 -12.12
C ALA A 337 -2.80 -5.74 -11.77
N SER A 338 -2.01 -5.32 -12.76
CA SER A 338 -0.60 -4.97 -12.62
C SER A 338 -0.41 -3.73 -11.75
N ASP A 339 -1.26 -2.71 -11.89
CA ASP A 339 -1.22 -1.52 -11.04
C ASP A 339 -1.62 -1.84 -9.59
N ARG A 340 -2.56 -2.76 -9.35
CA ARG A 340 -2.90 -3.18 -7.98
C ARG A 340 -1.81 -4.00 -7.31
N THR A 341 -1.18 -4.90 -8.05
CA THR A 341 -0.19 -5.83 -7.48
C THR A 341 1.25 -5.30 -7.53
N GLN A 342 1.50 -4.27 -8.35
CA GLN A 342 2.84 -3.75 -8.65
C GLN A 342 3.82 -4.84 -9.16
N ARG A 343 3.32 -5.88 -9.85
CA ARG A 343 4.09 -7.02 -10.38
C ARG A 343 4.25 -6.99 -11.91
N ARG A 344 4.55 -5.82 -12.48
CA ARG A 344 4.64 -5.56 -13.93
C ARG A 344 5.49 -6.59 -14.71
N GLY A 345 6.65 -6.96 -14.18
CA GLY A 345 7.57 -7.91 -14.83
C GLY A 345 6.97 -9.31 -15.00
N VAL A 346 6.20 -9.80 -14.02
CA VAL A 346 5.59 -11.14 -14.07
C VAL A 346 4.54 -11.23 -15.17
N PHE A 347 3.62 -10.26 -15.23
CA PHE A 347 2.61 -10.22 -16.28
C PHE A 347 3.23 -10.08 -17.66
N THR A 348 4.26 -9.25 -17.81
CA THR A 348 4.99 -9.11 -19.08
C THR A 348 5.54 -10.46 -19.56
N CYS A 349 6.19 -11.23 -18.68
CA CYS A 349 6.77 -12.53 -19.03
C CYS A 349 5.70 -13.57 -19.39
N ILE A 350 4.61 -13.63 -18.62
CA ILE A 350 3.51 -14.57 -18.88
C ILE A 350 2.89 -14.30 -20.26
N PHE A 351 2.56 -13.04 -20.55
CA PHE A 351 1.89 -12.69 -21.80
C PHE A 351 2.83 -12.72 -23.01
N ALA A 352 4.13 -12.48 -22.83
CA ALA A 352 5.14 -12.77 -23.85
C ALA A 352 5.20 -14.27 -24.18
N ALA A 353 5.15 -15.16 -23.18
CA ALA A 353 5.12 -16.60 -23.39
C ALA A 353 3.85 -17.05 -24.13
N ILE A 354 2.70 -16.46 -23.83
CA ILE A 354 1.44 -16.70 -24.57
C ILE A 354 1.60 -16.35 -26.05
N SER A 355 2.18 -15.18 -26.37
CA SER A 355 2.44 -14.80 -27.76
C SER A 355 3.42 -15.73 -28.47
N VAL A 356 4.46 -16.22 -27.77
CA VAL A 356 5.39 -17.22 -28.31
C VAL A 356 4.66 -18.51 -28.70
N VAL A 357 3.74 -18.99 -27.85
CA VAL A 357 2.89 -20.15 -28.16
C VAL A 357 2.01 -19.87 -29.38
N GLY A 358 1.39 -18.70 -29.45
CA GLY A 358 0.55 -18.31 -30.60
C GLY A 358 1.31 -18.27 -31.92
N TYR A 359 2.53 -17.72 -31.95
CA TYR A 359 3.38 -17.79 -33.14
C TYR A 359 3.84 -19.22 -33.45
N GLY A 360 4.09 -20.05 -32.44
CA GLY A 360 4.41 -21.46 -32.62
C GLY A 360 3.30 -22.22 -33.37
N ILE A 361 2.04 -21.87 -33.07
CA ILE A 361 0.86 -22.40 -33.77
C ILE A 361 0.78 -21.89 -35.22
N LEU A 362 1.07 -20.61 -35.49
CA LEU A 362 1.08 -20.09 -36.86
C LEU A 362 2.18 -20.72 -37.74
N ILE A 363 3.25 -21.22 -37.12
CA ILE A 363 4.35 -21.91 -37.83
C ILE A 363 4.02 -23.39 -38.04
N SER A 364 3.20 -24.00 -37.18
CA SER A 364 2.89 -25.43 -37.25
C SER A 364 2.00 -25.78 -38.45
N ASP A 365 2.13 -27.03 -38.89
CA ASP A 365 1.25 -27.58 -39.93
C ASP A 365 -0.07 -27.98 -39.30
N SER A 366 -1.04 -27.07 -39.32
CA SER A 366 -2.31 -27.19 -38.61
C SER A 366 -3.44 -26.59 -39.45
N SER A 367 -4.70 -26.88 -39.08
CA SER A 367 -5.86 -26.37 -39.83
C SER A 367 -6.04 -24.86 -39.66
N SER A 368 -6.72 -24.22 -40.62
CA SER A 368 -6.98 -22.78 -40.63
C SER A 368 -7.63 -22.26 -39.34
N GLY A 369 -8.53 -23.04 -38.73
CA GLY A 369 -9.16 -22.68 -37.45
C GLY A 369 -8.17 -22.63 -36.28
N VAL A 370 -7.17 -23.52 -36.29
CA VAL A 370 -6.09 -23.54 -35.28
C VAL A 370 -5.14 -22.36 -35.50
N HIS A 371 -4.84 -21.99 -36.75
CA HIS A 371 -4.07 -20.78 -37.07
C HIS A 371 -4.79 -19.50 -36.61
N TYR A 372 -6.10 -19.42 -36.81
CA TYR A 372 -6.89 -18.28 -36.30
C TYR A 372 -6.88 -18.21 -34.77
N PHE A 373 -6.95 -19.36 -34.08
CA PHE A 373 -6.74 -19.42 -32.63
C PHE A 373 -5.33 -18.95 -32.22
N GLY A 374 -4.30 -19.32 -32.98
CA GLY A 374 -2.94 -18.81 -32.81
C GLY A 374 -2.87 -17.28 -32.92
N ALA A 375 -3.57 -16.69 -33.90
CA ALA A 375 -3.66 -15.23 -34.04
C ALA A 375 -4.34 -14.58 -32.83
N LEU A 376 -5.44 -15.15 -32.32
CA LEU A 376 -6.09 -14.68 -31.09
C LEU A 376 -5.15 -14.72 -29.87
N LEU A 377 -4.35 -15.80 -29.71
CA LEU A 377 -3.36 -15.90 -28.63
C LEU A 377 -2.25 -14.86 -28.76
N ILE A 378 -1.77 -14.57 -29.97
CA ILE A 378 -0.79 -13.52 -30.19
C ILE A 378 -1.38 -12.18 -29.75
N ALA A 379 -2.59 -11.84 -30.20
CA ALA A 379 -3.25 -10.59 -29.84
C ALA A 379 -3.49 -10.47 -28.32
N LEU A 380 -3.85 -11.57 -27.66
CA LEU A 380 -4.02 -11.65 -26.21
C LEU A 380 -2.75 -11.21 -25.46
N GLY A 381 -1.58 -11.67 -25.92
CA GLY A 381 -0.27 -11.38 -25.35
C GLY A 381 0.34 -10.04 -25.77
N LEU A 382 0.08 -9.60 -27.00
CA LEU A 382 0.80 -8.54 -27.68
C LEU A 382 0.75 -7.20 -26.93
N TYR A 383 -0.45 -6.70 -26.66
CA TYR A 383 -0.62 -5.38 -26.05
C TYR A 383 -0.09 -5.32 -24.62
N VAL A 384 -0.17 -6.44 -23.88
CA VAL A 384 0.38 -6.56 -22.53
C VAL A 384 1.90 -6.56 -22.55
N ALA A 385 2.51 -7.41 -23.40
CA ALA A 385 3.96 -7.57 -23.47
C ALA A 385 4.67 -6.33 -24.00
N VAL A 386 3.99 -5.53 -24.83
CA VAL A 386 4.49 -4.25 -25.35
C VAL A 386 4.25 -3.10 -24.38
N GLY A 387 3.04 -2.99 -23.83
CA GLY A 387 2.60 -1.82 -23.07
C GLY A 387 3.08 -1.78 -21.62
N LEU A 388 3.11 -2.92 -20.90
CA LEU A 388 3.54 -2.93 -19.50
C LEU A 388 5.00 -2.47 -19.30
N PRO A 389 5.98 -2.87 -20.14
CA PRO A 389 7.34 -2.37 -20.03
C PRO A 389 7.46 -0.84 -20.15
N LEU A 390 6.61 -0.20 -20.95
CA LEU A 390 6.58 1.26 -21.12
C LEU A 390 6.07 1.98 -19.87
N ALA A 391 5.21 1.33 -19.09
CA ALA A 391 4.83 1.78 -17.75
C ALA A 391 5.88 1.40 -16.69
N TRP A 392 6.60 0.29 -16.90
CA TRP A 392 7.54 -0.25 -15.91
C TRP A 392 8.84 0.56 -15.85
N LEU A 393 9.51 0.83 -16.96
CA LEU A 393 10.78 1.55 -16.97
C LEU A 393 10.68 2.93 -16.28
N PRO A 394 9.69 3.79 -16.58
CA PRO A 394 9.58 5.11 -15.96
C PRO A 394 9.36 5.04 -14.45
N THR A 395 8.66 4.01 -13.95
CA THR A 395 8.46 3.82 -12.50
C THR A 395 9.73 3.47 -11.74
N THR A 396 10.75 2.96 -12.43
CA THR A 396 12.06 2.68 -11.83
C THR A 396 12.98 3.91 -11.75
N LEU A 397 12.58 5.03 -12.38
CA LEU A 397 13.39 6.24 -12.55
C LEU A 397 12.67 7.46 -11.93
N PRO A 398 12.99 7.83 -10.68
CA PRO A 398 12.31 8.93 -9.98
C PRO A 398 12.63 10.32 -10.56
N ARG A 399 13.87 10.54 -11.01
CA ARG A 399 14.32 11.82 -11.55
C ARG A 399 13.79 12.05 -12.97
N TYR A 400 13.19 13.22 -13.21
CA TYR A 400 12.51 13.58 -14.45
C TYR A 400 13.44 13.51 -15.67
N GLY A 401 14.64 14.10 -15.62
CA GLY A 401 15.54 14.13 -16.77
C GLY A 401 15.94 12.73 -17.24
N LYS A 402 16.28 11.83 -16.30
CA LYS A 402 16.64 10.43 -16.58
C LYS A 402 15.44 9.65 -17.09
N ARG A 403 14.26 9.82 -16.49
CA ARG A 403 12.99 9.18 -16.89
C ARG A 403 12.61 9.55 -18.32
N THR A 404 12.60 10.84 -18.65
CA THR A 404 12.23 11.34 -19.98
C THR A 404 13.20 10.86 -21.07
N PHE A 405 14.51 10.86 -20.79
CA PHE A 405 15.50 10.28 -21.70
C PHE A 405 15.26 8.78 -21.92
N ALA A 406 15.06 8.03 -20.84
CA ALA A 406 14.85 6.58 -20.88
C ALA A 406 13.60 6.20 -21.68
N THR A 407 12.46 6.87 -21.44
CA THR A 407 11.21 6.65 -22.18
C THR A 407 11.38 6.89 -23.68
N GLY A 408 12.02 8.01 -24.05
CA GLY A 408 12.27 8.32 -25.46
C GLY A 408 13.21 7.31 -26.11
N LEU A 409 14.25 6.87 -25.40
CA LEU A 409 15.23 5.91 -25.93
C LEU A 409 14.62 4.50 -26.09
N GLN A 410 13.80 4.06 -25.13
CA GLN A 410 13.11 2.78 -25.19
C GLN A 410 12.23 2.67 -26.43
N LEU A 411 11.44 3.71 -26.68
CA LEU A 411 10.55 3.76 -27.83
C LEU A 411 11.33 3.95 -29.14
N THR A 412 12.44 4.69 -29.14
CA THR A 412 13.33 4.80 -30.31
C THR A 412 13.79 3.42 -30.77
N PHE A 413 14.33 2.60 -29.86
CA PHE A 413 14.73 1.23 -30.17
C PHE A 413 13.55 0.36 -30.58
N GLY A 414 12.39 0.54 -29.93
CA GLY A 414 11.13 -0.08 -30.34
C GLY A 414 10.79 0.21 -31.81
N ASN A 415 10.79 1.48 -32.21
CA ASN A 415 10.44 1.96 -33.53
C ASN A 415 11.43 1.56 -34.63
N VAL A 416 12.70 1.26 -34.29
CA VAL A 416 13.66 0.67 -35.24
C VAL A 416 13.13 -0.67 -35.80
N SER A 417 12.35 -1.43 -35.01
CA SER A 417 11.72 -2.66 -35.52
C SER A 417 10.68 -2.41 -36.62
N GLY A 418 10.06 -1.22 -36.64
CA GLY A 418 9.14 -0.79 -37.68
C GLY A 418 9.81 -0.66 -39.06
N VAL A 419 11.11 -0.33 -39.11
CA VAL A 419 11.90 -0.32 -40.36
C VAL A 419 12.06 -1.73 -40.92
N MET A 420 12.26 -2.73 -40.05
CA MET A 420 12.48 -4.13 -40.45
C MET A 420 11.18 -4.86 -40.79
N SER A 421 10.09 -4.54 -40.09
CA SER A 421 8.84 -5.31 -40.11
C SER A 421 8.24 -5.54 -41.52
N PRO A 422 8.20 -4.53 -42.43
CA PRO A 422 7.65 -4.74 -43.78
C PRO A 422 8.41 -5.76 -44.63
N PHE A 423 9.69 -6.00 -44.33
CA PHE A 423 10.54 -6.92 -45.07
C PHE A 423 10.46 -8.37 -44.56
N LEU A 424 9.79 -8.60 -43.43
CA LEU A 424 9.63 -9.93 -42.82
C LEU A 424 8.48 -10.74 -43.44
N TYR A 425 7.46 -10.08 -43.98
CA TYR A 425 6.25 -10.70 -44.52
C TYR A 425 6.18 -10.53 -46.04
N LYS A 426 7.09 -11.18 -46.77
CA LYS A 426 7.14 -11.09 -48.24
C LYS A 426 6.03 -11.90 -48.91
N THR A 427 5.48 -11.37 -49.99
CA THR A 427 4.36 -11.98 -50.75
C THR A 427 4.69 -13.37 -51.31
N ASN A 428 5.95 -13.65 -51.64
CA ASN A 428 6.40 -14.97 -52.12
C ASN A 428 6.50 -16.04 -51.03
N GLU A 429 6.32 -15.67 -49.76
CA GLU A 429 6.31 -16.59 -48.61
C GLU A 429 4.88 -16.88 -48.11
N ALA A 430 3.87 -16.39 -48.83
CA ALA A 430 2.47 -16.73 -48.63
C ALA A 430 2.24 -18.25 -48.89
N PRO A 431 1.21 -18.86 -48.27
CA PRO A 431 0.25 -18.28 -47.33
C PRO A 431 0.70 -18.28 -45.86
N ARG A 432 1.78 -19.01 -45.51
CA ARG A 432 2.15 -19.28 -44.11
C ARG A 432 3.13 -18.28 -43.49
N TYR A 433 3.88 -17.53 -44.29
CA TYR A 433 4.83 -16.51 -43.83
C TYR A 433 5.77 -17.01 -42.71
N VAL A 434 6.25 -18.25 -42.84
CA VAL A 434 6.96 -18.98 -41.77
C VAL A 434 8.17 -18.20 -41.25
N ARG A 435 8.93 -17.57 -42.14
CA ARG A 435 10.11 -16.77 -41.77
C ARG A 435 9.72 -15.58 -40.89
N GLY A 436 8.74 -14.79 -41.30
CA GLY A 436 8.28 -13.63 -40.52
C GLY A 436 7.79 -14.04 -39.14
N ASN A 437 6.98 -15.11 -39.07
CA ASN A 437 6.48 -15.64 -37.80
C ASN A 437 7.60 -16.20 -36.91
N ALA A 438 8.60 -16.89 -37.47
CA ALA A 438 9.71 -17.47 -36.71
C ALA A 438 10.67 -16.40 -36.15
N VAL A 439 10.97 -15.36 -36.94
CA VAL A 439 11.79 -14.23 -36.49
C VAL A 439 11.09 -13.51 -35.34
N THR A 440 9.80 -13.20 -35.50
CA THR A 440 9.02 -12.51 -34.47
C THR A 440 8.90 -13.35 -33.19
N LEU A 441 8.63 -14.66 -33.31
CA LEU A 441 8.62 -15.59 -32.16
C LEU A 441 9.92 -15.53 -31.36
N SER A 442 11.06 -15.59 -32.06
CA SER A 442 12.38 -15.60 -31.44
C SER A 442 12.67 -14.29 -30.69
N LEU A 443 12.28 -13.16 -31.29
CA LEU A 443 12.48 -11.83 -30.71
C LEU A 443 11.58 -11.58 -29.49
N VAL A 444 10.31 -12.02 -29.53
CA VAL A 444 9.41 -11.95 -28.38
C VAL A 444 9.90 -12.85 -27.24
N GLY A 445 10.35 -14.06 -27.54
CA GLY A 445 10.93 -14.97 -26.55
C GLY A 445 12.19 -14.38 -25.90
N PHE A 446 13.09 -13.82 -26.70
CA PHE A 446 14.28 -13.11 -26.22
C PHE A 446 13.92 -11.93 -25.31
N ALA A 447 12.98 -11.08 -25.73
CA ALA A 447 12.51 -9.96 -24.92
C ALA A 447 11.88 -10.42 -23.59
N GLY A 448 11.10 -11.50 -23.61
CA GLY A 448 10.53 -12.11 -22.40
C GLY A 448 11.61 -12.56 -21.41
N VAL A 449 12.70 -13.17 -21.89
CA VAL A 449 13.85 -13.54 -21.05
C VAL A 449 14.54 -12.32 -20.47
N VAL A 450 14.80 -11.28 -21.27
CA VAL A 450 15.43 -10.04 -20.79
C VAL A 450 14.56 -9.36 -19.72
N TYR A 451 13.26 -9.23 -19.93
CA TYR A 451 12.35 -8.70 -18.93
C TYR A 451 12.29 -9.56 -17.66
N GLY A 452 12.34 -10.89 -17.79
CA GLY A 452 12.43 -11.81 -16.65
C GLY A 452 13.71 -11.61 -15.82
N LEU A 453 14.86 -11.43 -16.49
CA LEU A 453 16.13 -11.12 -15.83
C LEU A 453 16.09 -9.75 -15.14
N MET A 454 15.50 -8.74 -15.77
CA MET A 454 15.30 -7.42 -15.15
C MET A 454 14.38 -7.47 -13.92
N TRP A 455 13.32 -8.29 -13.98
CA TRP A 455 12.42 -8.50 -12.85
C TRP A 455 13.17 -9.15 -11.68
N TRP A 456 13.93 -10.21 -11.95
CA TRP A 456 14.75 -10.89 -10.95
C TRP A 456 15.82 -9.97 -10.34
N TYR A 457 16.49 -9.17 -11.18
CA TYR A 457 17.48 -8.18 -10.74
C TYR A 457 16.88 -7.15 -9.77
N TYR A 458 15.72 -6.55 -10.10
CA TYR A 458 15.08 -5.56 -9.23
C TYR A 458 14.55 -6.18 -7.92
N GLN A 459 14.08 -7.43 -7.95
CA GLN A 459 13.72 -8.17 -6.72
C GLN A 459 14.94 -8.39 -5.82
N GLY A 460 16.05 -8.86 -6.38
CA GLY A 460 17.30 -9.03 -5.64
C GLY A 460 17.82 -7.71 -5.06
N LYS A 461 17.74 -6.63 -5.83
CA LYS A 461 18.14 -5.29 -5.37
C LYS A 461 17.26 -4.75 -4.25
N ASN A 462 15.93 -4.96 -4.31
CA ASN A 462 15.03 -4.62 -3.20
C ASN A 462 15.38 -5.41 -1.94
N LYS A 463 15.57 -6.74 -2.05
CA LYS A 463 15.91 -7.60 -0.91
C LYS A 463 17.21 -7.16 -0.23
N ARG A 464 18.24 -6.80 -1.00
CA ARG A 464 19.51 -6.28 -0.46
C ARG A 464 19.32 -4.96 0.28
N ARG A 465 18.51 -4.05 -0.27
CA ARG A 465 18.18 -2.76 0.36
C ARG A 465 17.32 -2.90 1.61
N GLU A 466 16.43 -3.90 1.66
CA GLU A 466 15.66 -4.23 2.86
C GLU A 466 16.54 -4.78 3.99
N GLN A 467 17.61 -5.49 3.65
CA GLN A 467 18.59 -6.01 4.59
C GLN A 467 19.65 -4.98 5.04
N GLY A 468 19.53 -3.72 4.63
CA GLY A 468 20.50 -2.65 4.94
C GLY A 468 21.87 -2.79 4.28
N LEU A 469 22.05 -3.76 3.37
CA LEU A 469 23.34 -4.06 2.72
C LEU A 469 23.85 -2.96 1.76
N GLU A 470 23.09 -1.87 1.59
CA GLU A 470 23.47 -0.71 0.77
C GLU A 470 23.52 0.60 1.56
N ASP A 471 23.33 0.56 2.88
CA ASP A 471 23.23 1.77 3.72
C ASP A 471 24.57 2.50 3.87
N GLU A 472 25.70 1.79 3.69
CA GLU A 472 27.02 2.41 3.59
C GLU A 472 27.11 3.49 2.49
N LYS A 473 26.29 3.39 1.44
CA LYS A 473 26.29 4.36 0.33
C LYS A 473 25.74 5.73 0.70
N ILE A 474 25.03 5.83 1.82
CA ILE A 474 24.47 7.09 2.36
C ILE A 474 25.14 7.51 3.67
N ALA A 475 26.13 6.75 4.15
CA ALA A 475 26.85 7.08 5.37
C ALA A 475 27.59 8.41 5.22
N GLY A 476 27.26 9.38 6.07
CA GLY A 476 27.88 10.72 6.06
C GLY A 476 27.30 11.70 5.04
N MET A 477 26.22 11.35 4.34
CA MET A 477 25.48 12.27 3.47
C MET A 477 24.36 12.95 4.25
N SER A 478 24.01 14.17 3.87
CA SER A 478 22.81 14.86 4.38
C SER A 478 21.52 14.27 3.81
N GLU A 479 20.38 14.46 4.48
CA GLU A 479 19.08 13.96 4.01
C GLU A 479 18.69 14.52 2.64
N GLU A 480 19.00 15.78 2.36
CA GLU A 480 18.76 16.40 1.06
C GLU A 480 19.61 15.73 -0.05
N GLU A 481 20.88 15.44 0.23
CA GLU A 481 21.74 14.70 -0.71
C GLU A 481 21.24 13.28 -0.95
N ILE A 482 20.74 12.60 0.08
CA ILE A 482 20.17 11.24 0.01
C ILE A 482 18.91 11.23 -0.87
N GLU A 483 18.01 12.20 -0.68
CA GLU A 483 16.79 12.31 -1.48
C GLU A 483 17.09 12.61 -2.96
N GLU A 484 18.11 13.41 -3.25
CA GLU A 484 18.54 13.74 -4.61
C GLU A 484 19.22 12.55 -5.34
N MET A 485 19.65 11.49 -4.66
CA MET A 485 20.25 10.30 -5.30
C MET A 485 19.30 9.54 -6.24
N GLY A 486 18.00 9.84 -6.22
CA GLY A 486 17.02 9.23 -7.11
C GLY A 486 16.96 7.71 -6.97
N ASP A 487 17.11 6.96 -8.08
CA ASP A 487 17.05 5.49 -8.02
C ASP A 487 18.28 4.83 -7.37
N ARG A 488 19.35 5.60 -7.13
CA ARG A 488 20.54 5.14 -6.38
C ARG A 488 20.33 5.16 -4.87
N ASN A 489 19.37 5.94 -4.37
CA ASN A 489 19.03 6.01 -2.95
C ASN A 489 18.75 4.58 -2.41
N PRO A 490 19.48 4.11 -1.38
CA PRO A 490 19.24 2.81 -0.75
C PRO A 490 17.83 2.65 -0.17
N ARG A 491 17.15 3.74 0.20
CA ARG A 491 15.75 3.76 0.66
C ARG A 491 14.74 3.64 -0.50
N PHE A 492 15.17 3.90 -1.73
CA PHE A 492 14.32 3.70 -2.90
C PHE A 492 13.99 2.21 -3.09
N ARG A 493 12.71 1.88 -3.24
CA ARG A 493 12.27 0.53 -3.57
C ARG A 493 11.70 0.49 -4.99
N TYR A 494 12.13 -0.50 -5.77
CA TYR A 494 11.58 -0.77 -7.11
C TYR A 494 10.20 -1.45 -7.04
N LYS A 495 9.79 -1.90 -5.84
CA LYS A 495 8.46 -2.41 -5.50
C LYS A 495 8.03 -1.78 -4.17
N GLN A 496 6.92 -1.07 -4.14
CA GLN A 496 6.37 -0.52 -2.91
C GLN A 496 5.46 -1.58 -2.27
N ASN A 497 5.89 -2.19 -1.16
CA ASN A 497 4.97 -2.84 -0.23
C ASN A 497 4.49 -1.73 0.71
N ASP A 498 3.30 -1.19 0.47
CA ASP A 498 2.76 -0.09 1.29
C ASP A 498 2.11 -0.65 2.57
N ALA A 499 2.93 -1.10 3.50
CA ALA A 499 2.49 -1.60 4.81
C ALA A 499 2.33 -0.47 5.86
N TRP A 500 2.22 0.80 5.44
CA TRP A 500 1.99 1.90 6.39
C TRP A 500 0.54 1.90 6.85
N ASN A 501 0.32 1.54 8.13
CA ASN A 501 -0.96 1.63 8.80
C ASN A 501 -0.79 2.49 10.05
N LEU A 502 -1.49 3.62 10.11
CA LEU A 502 -1.42 4.56 11.22
C LEU A 502 -1.78 3.93 12.56
N HIS A 503 -2.71 2.97 12.60
CA HIS A 503 -3.12 2.33 13.85
C HIS A 503 -1.96 1.60 14.55
N HIS A 504 -0.91 1.22 13.81
CA HIS A 504 0.32 0.67 14.37
C HIS A 504 1.28 1.73 14.93
N HIS A 505 0.92 3.02 14.92
CA HIS A 505 1.77 4.13 15.38
C HIS A 505 1.05 5.06 16.37
N LEU A 506 -0.15 4.71 16.82
CA LEU A 506 -0.92 5.48 17.82
C LEU A 506 -0.49 5.18 19.26
N GLY A 507 0.67 4.53 19.45
CA GLY A 507 1.16 4.07 20.75
C GLY A 507 0.08 3.27 21.49
N GLY A 508 -0.33 3.73 22.67
CA GLY A 508 -1.37 3.08 23.48
C GLY A 508 -2.78 3.67 23.35
N TYR A 509 -3.01 4.63 22.45
CA TYR A 509 -4.28 5.35 22.36
C TYR A 509 -5.20 4.86 21.25
N GLY A 510 -4.64 4.20 20.24
CA GLY A 510 -5.39 3.61 19.14
C GLY A 510 -5.99 2.24 19.46
N PRO A 511 -6.91 1.77 18.61
CA PRO A 511 -7.43 0.41 18.68
C PRO A 511 -6.35 -0.61 18.34
N TRP A 512 -6.51 -1.84 18.84
CA TRP A 512 -5.77 -2.98 18.32
C TRP A 512 -6.30 -3.35 16.92
N VAL A 513 -5.40 -3.49 15.95
CA VAL A 513 -5.71 -3.98 14.60
C VAL A 513 -4.74 -5.09 14.21
N GLU A 514 -5.23 -6.03 13.41
CA GLU A 514 -4.45 -7.17 12.94
C GLU A 514 -3.48 -6.76 11.81
N LYS A 515 -2.21 -7.20 11.90
CA LYS A 515 -1.22 -6.98 10.84
C LYS A 515 -1.50 -7.93 9.67
N SER A 516 -1.68 -7.39 8.46
CA SER A 516 -1.92 -8.19 7.26
C SER A 516 -0.68 -9.02 6.89
N ALA A 517 -0.87 -10.28 6.47
CA ALA A 517 0.16 -11.29 6.17
C ALA A 517 1.18 -10.97 5.03
N GLY A 518 1.30 -9.71 4.62
CA GLY A 518 2.28 -9.22 3.64
C GLY A 518 3.60 -8.72 4.23
N ASP A 519 3.65 -8.55 5.56
CA ASP A 519 4.91 -8.38 6.29
C ASP A 519 5.53 -9.76 6.48
N ASN A 520 6.85 -9.89 6.32
CA ASN A 520 7.60 -11.16 6.40
C ASN A 520 7.53 -11.80 7.81
N GLU A 521 6.36 -12.22 8.28
CA GLU A 521 6.19 -12.89 9.56
C GLU A 521 6.23 -14.40 9.34
N LEU A 522 7.36 -14.99 9.76
CA LEU A 522 7.78 -16.37 9.52
C LEU A 522 6.93 -17.44 10.23
N GLN A 523 5.87 -17.09 10.97
CA GLN A 523 5.05 -18.05 11.72
C GLN A 523 3.60 -17.57 11.85
N GLY A 524 2.66 -18.42 11.42
CA GLY A 524 1.25 -18.25 11.76
C GLY A 524 1.00 -18.45 13.25
N ILE A 525 -0.14 -17.95 13.74
CA ILE A 525 -0.58 -18.10 15.14
C ILE A 525 -0.95 -19.54 15.49
N ASP A 526 -1.11 -20.43 14.51
CA ASP A 526 -1.58 -21.80 14.71
C ASP A 526 -0.66 -22.61 15.64
N VAL A 527 -1.26 -23.49 16.42
CA VAL A 527 -0.51 -24.46 17.24
C VAL A 527 0.10 -25.49 16.27
N PRO A 528 1.38 -25.87 16.42
CA PRO A 528 1.98 -26.89 15.56
C PRO A 528 1.15 -28.18 15.57
N ASP A 529 1.03 -28.86 14.43
CA ASP A 529 0.17 -30.06 14.29
C ASP A 529 0.50 -31.19 15.29
N SER A 530 1.74 -31.25 15.75
CA SER A 530 2.21 -32.21 16.76
C SER A 530 1.92 -31.79 18.19
N CYS A 531 1.36 -30.61 18.44
CA CYS A 531 1.22 -30.00 19.76
C CYS A 531 -0.24 -29.67 20.08
N THR A 532 -0.56 -29.70 21.37
CA THR A 532 -1.85 -29.26 21.90
C THR A 532 -1.63 -28.31 23.07
N VAL A 533 -2.39 -27.22 23.11
CA VAL A 533 -2.40 -26.31 24.26
C VAL A 533 -3.25 -26.95 25.36
N ASP A 534 -2.70 -27.07 26.58
CA ASP A 534 -3.37 -27.69 27.74
C ASP A 534 -3.70 -26.68 28.86
N GLN A 535 -3.05 -25.51 28.87
CA GLN A 535 -3.27 -24.44 29.84
C GLN A 535 -2.92 -23.07 29.25
N ILE A 536 -3.71 -22.04 29.58
CA ILE A 536 -3.45 -20.65 29.16
C ILE A 536 -3.54 -19.64 30.31
N HIS A 537 -2.68 -18.62 30.26
CA HIS A 537 -2.69 -17.47 31.16
C HIS A 537 -2.68 -16.18 30.35
N MET A 538 -3.77 -15.41 30.42
CA MET A 538 -3.89 -14.12 29.75
C MET A 538 -3.81 -12.98 30.75
N MET A 539 -2.99 -11.99 30.43
CA MET A 539 -3.07 -10.64 30.98
C MET A 539 -3.56 -9.71 29.87
N SER A 540 -4.73 -9.10 30.05
CA SER A 540 -5.34 -8.20 29.06
C SER A 540 -5.48 -6.81 29.64
N ARG A 541 -5.15 -5.80 28.84
CA ARG A 541 -5.54 -4.42 29.11
C ARG A 541 -7.06 -4.31 29.01
N HIS A 542 -7.64 -3.30 29.67
CA HIS A 542 -8.97 -2.83 29.30
C HIS A 542 -9.07 -2.52 27.79
N ALA A 543 -10.28 -2.66 27.24
CA ALA A 543 -10.56 -2.35 25.85
C ALA A 543 -10.57 -0.83 25.57
N ALA A 544 -10.91 -0.45 24.34
CA ALA A 544 -10.96 0.96 23.93
C ALA A 544 -11.88 1.81 24.83
N ARG A 545 -11.38 3.00 25.20
CA ARG A 545 -12.01 3.89 26.17
C ARG A 545 -11.95 5.33 25.72
N TYR A 546 -12.82 6.15 26.28
CA TYR A 546 -12.69 7.61 26.21
C TYR A 546 -11.43 8.10 26.94
N PRO A 547 -10.99 9.35 26.70
CA PRO A 547 -9.87 9.96 27.41
C PRO A 547 -10.02 9.87 28.94
N THR A 548 -8.90 9.85 29.65
CA THR A 548 -8.93 10.03 31.11
C THR A 548 -9.39 11.46 31.44
N LYS A 549 -9.85 11.71 32.66
CA LYS A 549 -10.24 13.07 33.07
C LYS A 549 -9.12 14.09 32.82
N SER A 550 -7.88 13.75 33.16
CA SER A 550 -6.71 14.63 32.92
C SER A 550 -6.49 14.93 31.43
N ALA A 551 -6.49 13.91 30.56
CA ALA A 551 -6.30 14.11 29.12
C ALA A 551 -7.48 14.85 28.49
N GLY A 552 -8.70 14.46 28.84
CA GLY A 552 -9.92 15.10 28.38
C GLY A 552 -10.01 16.57 28.78
N SER A 553 -9.61 16.93 30.01
CA SER A 553 -9.52 18.34 30.43
C SER A 553 -8.51 19.14 29.60
N ARG A 554 -7.36 18.56 29.22
CA ARG A 554 -6.41 19.22 28.31
C ARG A 554 -7.00 19.42 26.91
N HIS A 555 -7.69 18.41 26.37
CA HIS A 555 -8.36 18.53 25.08
C HIS A 555 -9.40 19.66 25.09
N LEU A 556 -10.25 19.70 26.13
CA LEU A 556 -11.28 20.71 26.27
C LEU A 556 -10.69 22.12 26.47
N ALA A 557 -9.61 22.25 27.24
CA ALA A 557 -8.91 23.53 27.42
C ALA A 557 -8.31 24.06 26.11
N LEU A 558 -7.67 23.18 25.32
CA LEU A 558 -7.16 23.52 24.00
C LEU A 558 -8.29 23.98 23.06
N LEU A 559 -9.37 23.20 22.98
CA LEU A 559 -10.51 23.51 22.11
C LEU A 559 -11.21 24.81 22.53
N ASP A 560 -11.42 25.03 23.83
CA ASP A 560 -11.98 26.27 24.37
C ASP A 560 -11.11 27.48 24.01
N ARG A 561 -9.78 27.35 24.11
CA ARG A 561 -8.84 28.40 23.67
C ARG A 561 -8.98 28.70 22.19
N ILE A 562 -9.01 27.67 21.34
CA ILE A 562 -9.15 27.81 19.89
C ILE A 562 -10.49 28.46 19.53
N TYR A 563 -11.61 27.93 20.04
CA TYR A 563 -12.95 28.42 19.69
C TYR A 563 -13.25 29.83 20.21
N LYS A 564 -12.65 30.23 21.33
CA LYS A 564 -12.77 31.61 21.86
C LYS A 564 -12.21 32.68 20.92
N THR A 565 -11.30 32.32 20.01
CA THR A 565 -10.77 33.27 19.04
C THR A 565 -11.83 33.70 18.02
N GLY A 566 -12.81 32.84 17.73
CA GLY A 566 -13.86 33.10 16.74
C GLY A 566 -13.36 33.21 15.29
N LEU A 567 -12.11 32.80 15.03
CA LEU A 567 -11.46 32.89 13.73
C LEU A 567 -11.62 31.59 12.95
N PRO A 568 -11.84 31.64 11.62
CA PRO A 568 -11.83 30.46 10.79
C PRO A 568 -10.41 29.89 10.70
N LEU A 569 -10.26 28.60 10.98
CA LEU A 569 -8.98 27.89 10.86
C LEU A 569 -8.69 27.46 9.42
N ASN A 570 -7.42 27.47 9.06
CA ASN A 570 -6.90 27.19 7.73
C ASN A 570 -6.11 25.87 7.69
N GLY A 571 -5.84 25.41 6.47
CA GLY A 571 -5.00 24.23 6.23
C GLY A 571 -5.57 22.95 6.85
N SER A 572 -4.70 22.18 7.50
CA SER A 572 -5.04 20.90 8.11
C SER A 572 -5.96 21.03 9.33
N LEU A 573 -6.01 22.20 9.98
CA LEU A 573 -6.91 22.46 11.10
C LEU A 573 -8.30 22.96 10.68
N SER A 574 -8.54 23.19 9.39
CA SER A 574 -9.81 23.75 8.87
C SER A 574 -11.06 22.92 9.20
N PHE A 575 -10.91 21.61 9.43
CA PHE A 575 -12.04 20.76 9.84
C PHE A 575 -12.65 21.20 11.17
N LEU A 576 -11.88 21.83 12.06
CA LEU A 576 -12.33 22.26 13.38
C LEU A 576 -13.44 23.30 13.32
N ASN A 577 -13.56 24.02 12.21
CA ASN A 577 -14.63 25.01 11.97
C ASN A 577 -16.04 24.37 12.02
N ASN A 578 -16.16 23.05 11.79
CA ASN A 578 -17.42 22.31 11.85
C ASN A 578 -17.28 20.97 12.58
N TRP A 579 -16.33 20.89 13.51
CA TRP A 579 -16.08 19.68 14.28
C TRP A 579 -16.67 19.78 15.69
N THR A 580 -17.11 18.65 16.22
CA THR A 580 -17.60 18.54 17.59
C THR A 580 -16.76 17.54 18.37
N TYR A 581 -16.60 17.80 19.67
CA TYR A 581 -15.85 16.90 20.55
C TYR A 581 -16.43 15.48 20.56
N ILE A 582 -15.58 14.51 20.84
CA ILE A 582 -15.87 13.07 20.69
C ILE A 582 -17.02 12.57 21.57
N SER A 583 -17.32 13.25 22.68
CA SER A 583 -18.43 12.95 23.59
C SER A 583 -19.31 14.18 23.79
N SER A 584 -20.63 13.96 23.81
CA SER A 584 -21.63 14.98 24.14
C SER A 584 -21.82 15.19 25.65
N ASN A 585 -21.35 14.25 26.49
CA ASN A 585 -21.32 14.38 27.93
C ASN A 585 -19.97 13.91 28.50
N PRO A 586 -18.90 14.72 28.34
CA PRO A 586 -17.54 14.31 28.68
C PRO A 586 -17.35 13.92 30.15
N GLU A 587 -18.05 14.59 31.08
CA GLU A 587 -17.96 14.29 32.51
C GLU A 587 -18.41 12.86 32.84
N ARG A 588 -19.41 12.35 32.13
CA ARG A 588 -19.91 10.98 32.30
C ARG A 588 -19.05 9.97 31.55
N ASP A 589 -18.63 10.30 30.34
CA ASP A 589 -18.03 9.33 29.44
C ASP A 589 -16.51 9.17 29.63
N PHE A 590 -15.80 10.16 30.20
CA PHE A 590 -14.36 10.03 30.47
C PHE A 590 -14.04 8.79 31.33
N GLU A 591 -12.91 8.16 31.03
CA GLU A 591 -12.42 6.92 31.65
C GLU A 591 -13.20 5.65 31.30
N GLN A 592 -14.41 5.76 30.75
CA GLN A 592 -15.28 4.62 30.43
C GLN A 592 -14.98 4.00 29.07
N LEU A 593 -15.41 2.75 28.87
CA LEU A 593 -15.29 2.07 27.58
C LEU A 593 -16.09 2.79 26.50
N THR A 594 -15.56 2.80 25.28
CA THR A 594 -16.31 3.29 24.13
C THR A 594 -17.39 2.28 23.76
N THR A 595 -18.60 2.77 23.52
CA THR A 595 -19.80 1.97 23.22
C THR A 595 -20.28 2.14 21.79
N THR A 596 -19.68 3.07 21.04
CA THR A 596 -20.05 3.41 19.68
C THR A 596 -18.85 3.32 18.77
N GLY A 597 -19.13 3.16 17.48
CA GLY A 597 -18.12 3.00 16.46
C GLY A 597 -17.68 1.54 16.30
N PRO A 598 -16.94 1.28 15.22
CA PRO A 598 -16.46 -0.05 14.87
C PRO A 598 -15.36 -0.57 15.81
N TYR A 599 -14.56 0.33 16.40
CA TYR A 599 -13.55 0.02 17.42
C TYR A 599 -14.06 0.18 18.87
N ALA A 600 -15.38 0.15 19.10
CA ALA A 600 -15.96 0.28 20.43
C ALA A 600 -15.33 -0.73 21.40
N GLY A 601 -14.89 -0.30 22.58
CA GLY A 601 -14.24 -1.16 23.58
C GLY A 601 -15.13 -2.31 24.04
N THR A 602 -16.43 -2.06 24.21
CA THR A 602 -17.39 -3.12 24.56
C THR A 602 -17.48 -4.21 23.49
N ARG A 603 -17.47 -3.80 22.21
CA ARG A 603 -17.46 -4.72 21.06
C ARG A 603 -16.12 -5.46 20.96
N GLN A 604 -15.00 -4.74 21.07
CA GLN A 604 -13.65 -5.29 20.99
C GLN A 604 -13.42 -6.36 22.06
N ALA A 605 -13.83 -6.12 23.30
CA ALA A 605 -13.74 -7.08 24.39
C ALA A 605 -14.56 -8.35 24.11
N PHE A 606 -15.81 -8.18 23.64
CA PHE A 606 -16.68 -9.29 23.26
C PHE A 606 -16.11 -10.13 22.11
N GLU A 607 -15.66 -9.49 21.03
CA GLU A 607 -15.05 -10.17 19.88
C GLU A 607 -13.78 -10.93 20.27
N THR A 608 -12.98 -10.36 21.18
CA THR A 608 -11.80 -11.05 21.75
C THR A 608 -12.22 -12.32 22.49
N GLY A 609 -13.30 -12.27 23.28
CA GLY A 609 -13.89 -13.44 23.93
C GLY A 609 -14.32 -14.52 22.93
N VAL A 610 -14.96 -14.13 21.83
CA VAL A 610 -15.36 -15.06 20.74
C VAL A 610 -14.15 -15.70 20.07
N ARG A 611 -13.10 -14.92 19.79
CA ARG A 611 -11.84 -15.45 19.23
C ARG A 611 -11.19 -16.46 20.18
N PHE A 612 -11.19 -16.17 21.48
CA PHE A 612 -10.69 -17.09 22.50
C PHE A 612 -11.54 -18.35 22.59
N ALA A 613 -12.87 -18.27 22.44
CA ALA A 613 -13.74 -19.44 22.39
C ALA A 613 -13.42 -20.33 21.18
N ALA A 614 -13.19 -19.72 20.02
CA ALA A 614 -12.82 -20.45 18.80
C ALA A 614 -11.45 -21.16 18.94
N ARG A 615 -10.48 -20.50 19.58
CA ARG A 615 -9.10 -21.00 19.69
C ARG A 615 -8.87 -21.97 20.86
N TYR A 616 -9.47 -21.68 22.01
CA TYR A 616 -9.24 -22.40 23.26
C TYR A 616 -10.50 -23.05 23.83
N GLY A 617 -11.56 -23.19 23.03
CA GLY A 617 -12.83 -23.76 23.47
C GLY A 617 -12.70 -25.17 24.06
N HIS A 618 -11.71 -25.94 23.64
CA HIS A 618 -11.41 -27.27 24.19
C HIS A 618 -10.89 -27.25 25.64
N LEU A 619 -10.41 -26.10 26.12
CA LEU A 619 -9.95 -25.92 27.50
C LEU A 619 -11.08 -25.57 28.47
N ILE A 620 -12.26 -25.19 27.95
CA ILE A 620 -13.40 -24.79 28.77
C ILE A 620 -13.91 -26.02 29.55
N PRO A 621 -13.89 -25.99 30.90
CA PRO A 621 -14.31 -27.14 31.69
C PRO A 621 -15.82 -27.37 31.54
N SER A 622 -16.22 -28.61 31.25
CA SER A 622 -17.65 -28.95 31.07
C SER A 622 -18.45 -28.92 32.38
N ASN A 623 -17.79 -29.14 33.53
CA ASN A 623 -18.43 -29.35 34.84
C ASN A 623 -17.88 -28.42 35.94
N ALA A 624 -17.14 -27.36 35.61
CA ALA A 624 -16.59 -26.43 36.59
C ALA A 624 -16.77 -24.99 36.14
N LYS A 625 -16.82 -24.06 37.12
CA LYS A 625 -16.87 -22.63 36.85
C LYS A 625 -15.46 -22.11 36.57
N THR A 626 -15.32 -21.24 35.58
CA THR A 626 -14.05 -20.55 35.33
C THR A 626 -14.05 -19.20 36.04
N LYS A 627 -13.07 -18.93 36.91
CA LYS A 627 -12.85 -17.61 37.50
C LYS A 627 -12.07 -16.71 36.53
N LEU A 628 -12.46 -15.44 36.49
CA LEU A 628 -11.77 -14.34 35.83
C LEU A 628 -11.45 -13.30 36.89
N TRP A 629 -10.34 -12.57 36.74
CA TRP A 629 -9.92 -11.56 37.68
C TRP A 629 -9.83 -10.20 36.98
N ALA A 630 -10.45 -9.18 37.55
CA ALA A 630 -10.35 -7.80 37.07
C ALA A 630 -9.85 -6.91 38.20
N SER A 631 -8.96 -5.98 37.88
CA SER A 631 -8.63 -4.91 38.81
C SER A 631 -9.87 -4.00 39.01
N ASP A 632 -9.97 -3.36 40.18
CA ASP A 632 -11.12 -2.56 40.62
C ASP A 632 -11.23 -1.20 39.92
N SER A 633 -11.34 -1.25 38.58
CA SER A 633 -11.58 -0.12 37.72
C SER A 633 -12.75 -0.44 36.79
N GLU A 634 -13.74 0.45 36.71
CA GLU A 634 -14.99 0.22 35.98
C GLU A 634 -14.75 -0.25 34.53
N ARG A 635 -13.88 0.43 33.77
CA ARG A 635 -13.49 0.03 32.40
C ARG A 635 -12.85 -1.36 32.31
N VAL A 636 -12.12 -1.79 33.34
CA VAL A 636 -11.46 -3.10 33.39
C VAL A 636 -12.48 -4.18 33.69
N ILE A 637 -13.36 -3.92 34.66
CA ILE A 637 -14.48 -4.79 35.04
C ILE A 637 -15.42 -5.00 33.83
N GLU A 638 -15.83 -3.93 33.15
CA GLU A 638 -16.68 -4.03 31.95
C GLU A 638 -15.98 -4.79 30.82
N THR A 639 -14.68 -4.58 30.63
CA THR A 639 -13.90 -5.35 29.63
C THR A 639 -13.98 -6.84 29.95
N ALA A 640 -13.79 -7.23 31.21
CA ALA A 640 -13.86 -8.63 31.64
C ALA A 640 -15.27 -9.22 31.43
N GLN A 641 -16.33 -8.45 31.72
CA GLN A 641 -17.72 -8.88 31.52
C GLN A 641 -18.06 -9.09 30.03
N HIS A 642 -17.64 -8.18 29.16
CA HIS A 642 -17.84 -8.30 27.72
C HIS A 642 -17.04 -9.46 27.12
N PHE A 643 -15.78 -9.63 27.55
CA PHE A 643 -14.97 -10.79 27.18
C PHE A 643 -15.62 -12.10 27.62
N ALA A 644 -16.07 -12.19 28.87
CA ALA A 644 -16.75 -13.38 29.40
C ALA A 644 -18.03 -13.68 28.61
N SER A 645 -18.77 -12.65 28.19
CA SER A 645 -19.97 -12.81 27.36
C SER A 645 -19.65 -13.37 25.97
N GLY A 646 -18.53 -12.97 25.37
CA GLY A 646 -18.06 -13.53 24.10
C GLY A 646 -17.55 -14.97 24.22
N LEU A 647 -16.88 -15.28 25.33
CA LEU A 647 -16.26 -16.59 25.56
C LEU A 647 -17.26 -17.66 26.02
N PHE A 648 -18.14 -17.33 26.97
CA PHE A 648 -19.04 -18.28 27.64
C PHE A 648 -20.52 -18.13 27.22
N GLY A 649 -20.85 -17.12 26.42
CA GLY A 649 -22.23 -16.72 26.08
C GLY A 649 -22.75 -15.61 27.01
N SER A 650 -23.74 -14.86 26.54
CA SER A 650 -24.26 -13.66 27.25
C SER A 650 -24.98 -13.94 28.57
N ASP A 651 -25.34 -15.20 28.85
CA ASP A 651 -26.00 -15.67 30.07
C ASP A 651 -25.04 -16.39 31.04
N TRP A 652 -23.73 -16.23 30.84
CA TRP A 652 -22.68 -16.95 31.60
C TRP A 652 -22.84 -16.84 33.12
N GLU A 653 -23.25 -15.69 33.64
CA GLU A 653 -23.44 -15.47 35.07
C GLU A 653 -24.69 -16.20 35.59
N LYS A 654 -25.80 -16.13 34.83
CA LYS A 654 -27.07 -16.79 35.17
C LYS A 654 -26.96 -18.31 35.15
N VAL A 655 -26.25 -18.84 34.16
CA VAL A 655 -25.99 -20.28 34.01
C VAL A 655 -24.85 -20.74 34.93
N GLY A 656 -24.09 -19.79 35.49
CA GLY A 656 -22.99 -20.06 36.40
C GLY A 656 -21.79 -20.71 35.71
N ARG A 657 -21.51 -20.38 34.45
CA ARG A 657 -20.33 -20.88 33.69
C ARG A 657 -19.02 -20.24 34.13
N ALA A 658 -19.08 -19.01 34.61
CA ALA A 658 -17.91 -18.26 35.08
C ALA A 658 -18.23 -17.38 36.30
N ILE A 659 -17.19 -16.92 36.98
CA ILE A 659 -17.26 -15.99 38.11
C ILE A 659 -16.22 -14.88 37.86
N LEU A 660 -16.62 -13.62 37.98
CA LEU A 660 -15.70 -12.48 37.94
C LEU A 660 -15.33 -12.07 39.37
N GLU A 661 -14.05 -12.13 39.70
CA GLU A 661 -13.48 -11.69 40.98
C GLU A 661 -12.82 -10.32 40.80
N ILE A 662 -13.25 -9.35 41.59
CA ILE A 662 -12.73 -7.98 41.54
C ILE A 662 -11.63 -7.84 42.59
N ILE A 663 -10.45 -7.41 42.15
CA ILE A 663 -9.27 -7.22 42.99
C ILE A 663 -9.07 -5.73 43.22
N PRO A 664 -9.19 -5.24 44.47
CA PRO A 664 -9.00 -3.82 44.78
C PRO A 664 -7.65 -3.26 44.32
N GLU A 665 -7.63 -2.06 43.75
CA GLU A 665 -6.43 -1.31 43.35
C GLU A 665 -5.89 -0.47 44.53
N THR A 666 -5.88 -1.05 45.74
CA THR A 666 -5.62 -0.33 46.98
C THR A 666 -4.35 -0.83 47.67
N PHE A 667 -3.63 0.10 48.31
CA PHE A 667 -2.33 -0.17 48.94
C PHE A 667 -2.34 -1.32 49.97
N ASP A 668 -3.47 -1.53 50.67
CA ASP A 668 -3.63 -2.60 51.67
C ASP A 668 -3.48 -4.01 51.10
N ARG A 669 -3.67 -4.19 49.79
CA ARG A 669 -3.42 -5.44 49.08
C ARG A 669 -1.95 -5.82 49.04
N ARG A 670 -1.04 -4.85 49.20
CA ARG A 670 0.42 -5.06 49.15
C ARG A 670 0.81 -5.87 47.91
N ALA A 671 1.43 -7.04 48.07
CA ALA A 671 1.86 -7.90 46.97
C ALA A 671 0.76 -8.84 46.42
N ASP A 672 -0.42 -8.89 47.05
CA ASP A 672 -1.57 -9.68 46.60
C ASP A 672 -2.50 -8.83 45.71
N THR A 673 -1.94 -8.23 44.65
CA THR A 673 -2.61 -7.28 43.76
C THR A 673 -2.47 -7.65 42.28
N LEU A 674 -3.36 -7.13 41.44
CA LEU A 674 -3.19 -7.07 39.99
C LEU A 674 -2.46 -5.80 39.53
N THR A 675 -2.40 -4.77 40.37
CA THR A 675 -1.80 -3.46 40.06
C THR A 675 -0.61 -3.15 40.97
N PRO A 676 0.55 -3.79 40.76
CA PRO A 676 1.72 -3.62 41.62
C PRO A 676 2.26 -2.18 41.65
N GLY A 677 1.95 -1.37 40.62
CA GLY A 677 2.26 0.05 40.60
C GLY A 677 1.57 0.86 41.71
N ASP A 678 0.36 0.47 42.12
CA ASP A 678 -0.42 1.17 43.16
C ASP A 678 -0.03 0.75 44.58
N THR A 679 0.63 -0.40 44.71
CA THR A 679 1.04 -0.96 46.02
C THR A 679 2.53 -0.82 46.30
N CYS A 680 3.32 -0.40 45.31
CA CYS A 680 4.75 -0.19 45.45
C CYS A 680 5.07 1.22 45.99
N LEU A 681 5.22 1.36 47.32
CA LEU A 681 5.37 2.67 47.97
C LEU A 681 6.56 3.48 47.42
N LYS A 682 7.76 2.88 47.37
CA LYS A 682 8.95 3.56 46.84
C LYS A 682 8.80 4.02 45.39
N TYR A 683 8.11 3.24 44.55
CA TYR A 683 7.84 3.61 43.16
C TYR A 683 6.91 4.83 43.05
N ILE A 684 5.93 4.96 43.95
CA ILE A 684 4.98 6.08 43.95
C ILE A 684 5.65 7.37 44.46
N VAL A 685 6.49 7.27 45.51
CA VAL A 685 7.09 8.44 46.17
C VAL A 685 8.43 8.89 45.56
N ASP A 686 9.10 8.03 44.78
CA ASP A 686 10.33 8.38 44.07
C ASP A 686 10.01 9.33 42.90
N GLU A 687 10.15 10.62 43.15
CA GLU A 687 9.85 11.65 42.14
C GLU A 687 10.79 11.54 40.92
N ASP A 688 12.01 11.06 41.07
CA ASP A 688 13.03 11.09 40.01
C ASP A 688 12.95 9.87 39.09
N ARG A 689 12.82 8.67 39.67
CA ARG A 689 12.90 7.39 38.96
C ARG A 689 11.66 6.50 39.16
N GLY A 690 10.65 6.97 39.87
CA GLY A 690 9.38 6.29 40.08
C GLY A 690 8.38 6.47 38.93
N HIS A 691 7.08 6.47 39.25
CA HIS A 691 5.98 6.47 38.27
C HIS A 691 6.04 7.63 37.25
N ASP A 692 6.41 8.82 37.70
CA ASP A 692 6.33 10.05 36.90
C ASP A 692 7.54 10.24 35.97
N ASN A 693 8.58 9.42 36.11
CA ASN A 693 9.77 9.47 35.25
C ASN A 693 9.40 9.32 33.77
N GLY A 694 8.44 8.46 33.42
CA GLY A 694 7.96 8.30 32.04
C GLY A 694 7.42 9.60 31.42
N ILE A 695 6.70 10.42 32.19
CA ILE A 695 6.17 11.70 31.70
C ILE A 695 7.27 12.76 31.61
N LYS A 696 8.23 12.74 32.54
CA LYS A 696 9.43 13.59 32.47
C LYS A 696 10.21 13.33 31.18
N MET A 697 10.45 12.07 30.83
CA MET A 697 11.17 11.69 29.62
C MET A 697 10.40 12.01 28.33
N LEU A 698 9.07 11.84 28.33
CA LEU A 698 8.23 12.32 27.23
C LEU A 698 8.37 13.84 27.05
N THR A 699 8.33 14.62 28.13
CA THR A 699 8.44 16.09 28.06
C THR A 699 9.77 16.52 27.43
N LEU A 700 10.87 15.84 27.76
CA LEU A 700 12.17 16.10 27.13
C LEU A 700 12.16 15.79 25.63
N PHE A 701 11.51 14.70 25.22
CA PHE A 701 11.43 14.32 23.81
C PHE A 701 10.48 15.19 23.00
N GLN A 702 9.37 15.65 23.59
CA GLN A 702 8.46 16.59 22.94
C GLN A 702 9.19 17.86 22.47
N GLN A 703 10.11 18.39 23.28
CA GLN A 703 10.94 19.55 22.92
C GLN A 703 11.79 19.33 21.66
N ALA A 704 12.08 18.07 21.30
CA ALA A 704 12.90 17.75 20.13
C ALA A 704 12.10 17.73 18.81
N TYR A 705 10.80 17.42 18.84
CA TYR A 705 10.01 17.20 17.61
C TYR A 705 8.76 18.07 17.47
N ILE A 706 8.14 18.49 18.58
CA ILE A 706 6.89 19.27 18.55
C ILE A 706 7.07 20.69 18.01
N PRO A 707 8.16 21.44 18.30
CA PRO A 707 8.30 22.81 17.81
C PRO A 707 8.16 22.94 16.29
N ALA A 708 8.69 21.98 15.52
CA ALA A 708 8.55 21.95 14.07
C ALA A 708 7.09 21.75 13.61
N ILE A 709 6.31 20.96 14.35
CA ILE A 709 4.88 20.76 14.08
C ILE A 709 4.11 22.03 14.40
N ALA A 710 4.37 22.66 15.55
CA ALA A 710 3.71 23.90 15.95
C ALA A 710 3.98 25.03 14.93
N GLU A 711 5.23 25.17 14.47
CA GLU A 711 5.61 26.13 13.44
C GLU A 711 4.84 25.88 12.13
N ARG A 712 4.76 24.63 11.67
CA ARG A 712 3.99 24.27 10.48
C ARG A 712 2.51 24.67 10.62
N LEU A 713 1.86 24.27 11.70
CA LEU A 713 0.43 24.52 11.91
C LEU A 713 0.09 26.01 12.03
N LEU A 714 0.99 26.82 12.60
CA LEU A 714 0.76 28.25 12.82
C LEU A 714 1.21 29.12 11.64
N VAL A 715 2.39 28.85 11.09
CA VAL A 715 3.07 29.76 10.14
C VAL A 715 2.84 29.33 8.71
N GLU A 716 3.06 28.05 8.40
CA GLU A 716 2.94 27.52 7.03
C GLU A 716 1.48 27.37 6.61
N GLU A 717 0.60 27.03 7.56
CA GLU A 717 -0.84 26.84 7.33
C GLU A 717 -1.70 28.07 7.66
N ASP A 718 -1.07 29.23 7.90
CA ASP A 718 -1.72 30.53 8.09
C ASP A 718 -2.73 30.59 9.27
N ASN A 719 -2.30 30.10 10.44
CA ASN A 719 -3.05 30.17 11.72
C ASN A 719 -2.31 31.01 12.78
N ARG A 720 -1.60 32.08 12.37
CA ARG A 720 -0.69 32.87 13.23
C ARG A 720 -1.38 33.58 14.39
N GLU A 721 -2.68 33.74 14.30
CA GLU A 721 -3.51 34.46 15.29
C GLU A 721 -3.78 33.64 16.56
N LEU A 722 -3.38 32.36 16.62
CA LEU A 722 -3.58 31.46 17.77
C LEU A 722 -2.54 31.59 18.91
N GLU A 723 -1.66 32.58 18.87
CA GLU A 723 -0.67 32.90 19.94
C GLU A 723 0.23 31.72 20.38
N GLY A 724 0.55 30.80 19.47
CA GLY A 724 1.46 29.67 19.77
C GLY A 724 0.75 28.42 20.33
N PHE A 725 1.31 27.24 20.06
CA PHE A 725 0.91 25.98 20.70
C PHE A 725 2.01 25.52 21.64
N THR A 726 1.62 25.09 22.84
CA THR A 726 2.52 24.40 23.76
C THR A 726 2.77 22.96 23.31
N ASP A 727 3.86 22.38 23.79
CA ASP A 727 4.22 20.98 23.50
C ASP A 727 3.06 20.01 23.81
N TRP A 728 2.42 20.22 24.97
CA TRP A 728 1.30 19.41 25.42
C TRP A 728 0.03 19.60 24.58
N GLU A 729 -0.19 20.78 24.00
CA GLU A 729 -1.35 21.02 23.14
C GLU A 729 -1.22 20.27 21.82
N VAL A 730 -0.05 20.34 21.16
CA VAL A 730 0.19 19.55 19.94
C VAL A 730 0.13 18.06 20.24
N PHE A 731 0.70 17.61 21.38
CA PHE A 731 0.57 16.22 21.79
C PHE A 731 -0.90 15.82 22.03
N SER A 732 -1.71 16.69 22.64
CA SER A 732 -3.15 16.46 22.84
C SER A 732 -3.92 16.38 21.52
N MET A 733 -3.52 17.13 20.49
CA MET A 733 -4.06 16.95 19.13
C MET A 733 -3.75 15.55 18.58
N GLN A 734 -2.53 15.04 18.81
CA GLN A 734 -2.16 13.66 18.44
C GLN A 734 -2.93 12.62 19.25
N GLU A 735 -3.16 12.85 20.56
CA GLU A 735 -3.99 11.99 21.42
C GLU A 735 -5.45 11.92 20.92
N MET A 736 -6.02 13.06 20.50
CA MET A 736 -7.39 13.13 19.99
C MET A 736 -7.59 12.28 18.74
N CYS A 737 -6.59 12.13 17.85
CA CYS A 737 -6.67 11.19 16.73
C CYS A 737 -6.94 9.76 17.22
N GLY A 738 -6.16 9.28 18.19
CA GLY A 738 -6.35 7.93 18.73
C GLY A 738 -7.71 7.74 19.38
N PHE A 739 -8.10 8.64 20.30
CA PHE A 739 -9.38 8.53 21.01
C PHE A 739 -10.58 8.70 20.09
N GLU A 740 -10.55 9.65 19.15
CA GLU A 740 -11.65 9.84 18.22
C GLU A 740 -11.81 8.64 17.28
N THR A 741 -10.73 8.03 16.77
CA THR A 741 -10.94 6.83 15.94
C THR A 741 -11.56 5.68 16.73
N THR A 742 -11.28 5.52 18.03
CA THR A 742 -11.93 4.46 18.82
C THR A 742 -13.46 4.64 18.97
N VAL A 743 -13.95 5.86 18.80
CA VAL A 743 -15.38 6.23 18.97
C VAL A 743 -16.10 6.34 17.62
N ARG A 744 -15.44 6.91 16.61
CA ARG A 744 -16.04 7.25 15.30
C ARG A 744 -15.59 6.34 14.16
N GLY A 745 -14.55 5.54 14.42
CA GLY A 745 -13.83 4.73 13.43
C GLY A 745 -12.71 5.47 12.71
N SER A 746 -12.66 6.80 12.88
CA SER A 746 -11.66 7.64 12.25
C SER A 746 -11.64 9.01 12.91
N SER A 747 -10.56 9.75 12.67
CA SER A 747 -10.40 11.10 13.14
C SER A 747 -9.71 11.99 12.11
N PRO A 748 -10.28 13.17 11.79
CA PRO A 748 -9.57 14.19 11.01
C PRO A 748 -8.33 14.74 11.72
N TRP A 749 -8.20 14.60 13.05
CA TRP A 749 -6.95 14.91 13.75
C TRP A 749 -5.80 14.05 13.25
N CYS A 750 -6.07 12.87 12.69
CA CYS A 750 -5.03 11.99 12.16
C CYS A 750 -4.31 12.60 10.95
N ASP A 751 -5.01 13.43 10.18
CA ASP A 751 -4.52 14.04 8.92
C ASP A 751 -3.73 15.33 9.12
N VAL A 752 -3.77 15.88 10.34
CA VAL A 752 -3.00 17.06 10.77
C VAL A 752 -1.49 16.77 10.80
N PHE A 753 -1.12 15.51 10.97
CA PHE A 753 0.24 15.08 11.24
C PHE A 753 0.82 14.24 10.10
N THR A 754 2.11 14.44 9.82
CA THR A 754 2.84 13.67 8.81
C THR A 754 3.19 12.28 9.32
N ARG A 755 3.65 11.39 8.43
CA ARG A 755 4.13 10.05 8.83
C ARG A 755 5.31 10.12 9.81
N ASP A 756 6.19 11.12 9.68
CA ASP A 756 7.31 11.26 10.61
C ASP A 756 6.85 11.75 11.99
N ASP A 757 5.89 12.69 12.02
CA ASP A 757 5.24 13.14 13.27
C ASP A 757 4.63 11.95 14.04
N TRP A 758 3.99 11.02 13.32
CA TRP A 758 3.42 9.80 13.91
C TRP A 758 4.47 8.83 14.45
N LYS A 759 5.61 8.69 13.77
CA LYS A 759 6.74 7.90 14.30
C LYS A 759 7.34 8.54 15.55
N ASN A 760 7.42 9.86 15.61
CA ASN A 760 7.83 10.59 16.81
C ASN A 760 6.81 10.41 17.94
N PHE A 761 5.51 10.50 17.65
CA PHE A 761 4.46 10.25 18.64
C PHE A 761 4.53 8.84 19.23
N GLU A 762 4.68 7.82 18.38
CA GLU A 762 4.88 6.43 18.80
C GLU A 762 6.09 6.31 19.73
N TYR A 763 7.23 6.89 19.33
CA TYR A 763 8.44 6.86 20.13
C TYR A 763 8.30 7.60 21.47
N GLY A 764 7.61 8.74 21.48
CA GLY A 764 7.26 9.45 22.71
C GLY A 764 6.46 8.56 23.66
N ARG A 765 5.52 7.76 23.13
CA ARG A 765 4.80 6.76 23.93
C ARG A 765 5.70 5.62 24.41
N ASP A 766 6.65 5.20 23.60
CA ASP A 766 7.65 4.20 24.02
C ASP A 766 8.47 4.69 25.21
N LEU A 767 8.91 5.95 25.20
CA LEU A 767 9.63 6.55 26.33
C LEU A 767 8.79 6.53 27.62
N VAL A 768 7.48 6.85 27.55
CA VAL A 768 6.61 6.80 28.72
C VAL A 768 6.62 5.42 29.34
N HIS A 769 6.38 4.36 28.56
CA HIS A 769 6.31 3.01 29.11
C HIS A 769 7.68 2.45 29.49
N TYR A 770 8.73 2.77 28.72
CA TYR A 770 10.10 2.34 29.01
C TYR A 770 10.60 2.86 30.37
N TYR A 771 10.30 4.12 30.71
CA TYR A 771 10.74 4.76 31.95
C TYR A 771 9.72 4.73 33.10
N ARG A 772 8.46 4.38 32.84
CA ARG A 772 7.44 4.18 33.89
C ARG A 772 7.39 2.73 34.40
N GLY A 773 7.30 1.76 33.48
CA GLY A 773 7.11 0.35 33.83
C GLY A 773 8.03 -0.58 33.03
N GLY A 774 9.02 -0.03 32.34
CA GLY A 774 9.93 -0.76 31.46
C GLY A 774 11.33 -0.93 32.04
N PRO A 775 12.30 -1.39 31.22
CA PRO A 775 13.70 -1.58 31.64
C PRO A 775 14.40 -0.32 32.17
N GLY A 776 13.95 0.87 31.77
CA GLY A 776 14.47 2.15 32.27
C GLY A 776 13.99 2.52 33.67
N ASN A 777 13.11 1.73 34.29
CA ASN A 777 12.60 1.97 35.63
C ASN A 777 13.14 0.93 36.64
N PRO A 778 13.78 1.35 37.74
CA PRO A 778 14.40 0.42 38.68
C PRO A 778 13.42 -0.47 39.46
N TYR A 779 12.13 -0.10 39.52
CA TYR A 779 11.10 -0.86 40.23
C TYR A 779 10.37 -1.87 39.33
N ALA A 780 10.40 -1.66 38.01
CA ALA A 780 9.59 -2.42 37.05
C ALA A 780 9.84 -3.92 37.06
N GLY A 781 11.11 -4.35 37.17
CA GLY A 781 11.46 -5.76 37.23
C GLY A 781 10.79 -6.49 38.41
N ALA A 782 10.84 -5.90 39.61
CA ALA A 782 10.23 -6.48 40.81
C ALA A 782 8.70 -6.46 40.76
N MET A 783 8.10 -5.38 40.25
CA MET A 783 6.65 -5.27 40.05
C MET A 783 6.13 -6.36 39.11
N GLY A 784 6.79 -6.55 37.95
CA GLY A 784 6.41 -7.58 37.00
C GLY A 784 6.69 -9.01 37.48
N TRP A 785 7.74 -9.19 38.29
CA TRP A 785 8.12 -10.50 38.80
C TRP A 785 7.06 -11.11 39.73
N LEU A 786 6.28 -10.30 40.45
CA LEU A 786 5.15 -10.80 41.26
C LEU A 786 4.18 -11.66 40.43
N TRP A 787 3.73 -11.13 39.30
CA TRP A 787 2.80 -11.84 38.43
C TRP A 787 3.47 -12.98 37.70
N LEU A 788 4.70 -12.76 37.21
CA LEU A 788 5.48 -13.80 36.54
C LEU A 788 5.69 -15.02 37.45
N ASN A 789 6.02 -14.81 38.72
CA ASN A 789 6.19 -15.88 39.71
C ASN A 789 4.86 -16.62 39.96
N ALA A 790 3.76 -15.90 40.18
CA ALA A 790 2.44 -16.51 40.40
C ALA A 790 2.00 -17.37 39.22
N THR A 791 2.10 -16.84 37.99
CA THR A 791 1.78 -17.56 36.76
C THR A 791 2.71 -18.75 36.53
N THR A 792 4.01 -18.62 36.83
CA THR A 792 4.98 -19.72 36.69
C THR A 792 4.66 -20.88 37.62
N ASN A 793 4.23 -20.61 38.85
CA ASN A 793 3.83 -21.67 39.79
C ASN A 793 2.60 -22.44 39.27
N LEU A 794 1.60 -21.75 38.71
CA LEU A 794 0.42 -22.38 38.12
C LEU A 794 0.77 -23.18 36.85
N LEU A 795 1.68 -22.66 36.02
CA LEU A 795 2.23 -23.37 34.87
C LEU A 795 3.02 -24.62 35.28
N ARG A 796 3.70 -24.62 36.43
CA ARG A 796 4.35 -25.83 36.96
C ARG A 796 3.33 -26.87 37.41
N GLU A 797 2.24 -26.43 38.06
CA GLU A 797 1.25 -27.32 38.65
C GLU A 797 0.45 -28.14 37.62
N GLY A 798 0.24 -27.64 36.41
CA GLY A 798 -0.59 -28.37 35.45
C GLY A 798 -1.94 -27.75 35.17
N PRO A 799 -2.67 -28.35 34.22
CA PRO A 799 -4.14 -28.30 34.18
C PRO A 799 -4.81 -28.65 35.52
N LYS A 800 -4.08 -29.28 36.47
CA LYS A 800 -4.54 -29.49 37.86
C LYS A 800 -4.86 -28.18 38.58
N ALA A 801 -4.11 -27.10 38.32
CA ALA A 801 -4.39 -25.79 38.89
C ALA A 801 -5.61 -25.09 38.23
N GLY A 802 -6.01 -25.57 37.05
CA GLY A 802 -6.96 -24.96 36.14
C GLY A 802 -6.40 -24.87 34.72
N SER A 803 -7.26 -24.87 33.71
CA SER A 803 -6.86 -24.81 32.29
C SER A 803 -6.80 -23.38 31.73
N MET A 804 -7.52 -22.43 32.32
CA MET A 804 -7.67 -21.07 31.78
C MET A 804 -7.58 -20.05 32.90
N PHE A 805 -6.77 -19.01 32.74
CA PHE A 805 -6.65 -17.90 33.69
C PHE A 805 -6.69 -16.57 32.94
N PHE A 806 -7.69 -15.74 33.24
CA PHE A 806 -7.90 -14.45 32.58
C PHE A 806 -7.80 -13.32 33.60
N SER A 807 -6.76 -12.49 33.48
CA SER A 807 -6.55 -11.30 34.31
C SER A 807 -6.72 -10.05 33.45
N PHE A 808 -7.55 -9.11 33.89
CA PHE A 808 -7.79 -7.83 33.24
C PHE A 808 -7.19 -6.71 34.09
N VAL A 809 -6.37 -5.86 33.46
CA VAL A 809 -5.48 -4.87 34.10
C VAL A 809 -5.35 -3.61 33.24
N HIS A 810 -4.44 -2.69 33.60
CA HIS A 810 -4.07 -1.53 32.79
C HIS A 810 -2.80 -1.79 31.96
N ASP A 811 -2.50 -0.89 31.03
CA ASP A 811 -1.24 -0.90 30.28
C ASP A 811 -0.02 -0.75 31.19
N GLY A 812 -0.16 0.02 32.27
CA GLY A 812 0.85 0.19 33.31
C GLY A 812 1.27 -1.10 34.03
N ASP A 813 0.45 -2.14 34.00
CA ASP A 813 0.72 -3.43 34.66
C ASP A 813 1.34 -4.45 33.71
N ILE A 814 1.03 -4.33 32.40
CA ILE A 814 1.60 -5.18 31.35
C ILE A 814 3.08 -4.86 31.12
N ALA A 815 3.47 -3.58 31.12
CA ALA A 815 4.87 -3.19 30.87
C ALA A 815 5.86 -3.79 31.90
N PRO A 816 5.59 -3.75 33.23
CA PRO A 816 6.40 -4.45 34.22
C PRO A 816 6.46 -5.94 33.97
N PHE A 817 5.33 -6.58 33.65
CA PHE A 817 5.28 -8.01 33.36
C PHE A 817 6.18 -8.40 32.18
N LEU A 818 6.16 -7.62 31.10
CA LEU A 818 7.03 -7.82 29.94
C LEU A 818 8.51 -7.54 30.21
N THR A 819 8.80 -6.61 31.13
CA THR A 819 10.15 -6.34 31.63
C THR A 819 10.68 -7.51 32.47
N ALA A 820 9.83 -8.12 33.29
CA ALA A 820 10.19 -9.32 34.04
C ALA A 820 10.42 -10.52 33.13
N LEU A 821 9.69 -10.61 32.00
CA LEU A 821 9.88 -11.63 30.96
C LEU A 821 11.11 -11.40 30.07
N ASP A 822 11.85 -10.30 30.23
CA ASP A 822 13.02 -9.93 29.41
C ASP A 822 12.69 -9.76 27.89
N ILE A 823 11.43 -9.48 27.55
CA ILE A 823 10.98 -9.22 26.17
C ILE A 823 11.34 -7.80 25.71
N MET A 824 11.35 -6.84 26.64
CA MET A 824 11.64 -5.43 26.35
C MET A 824 13.13 -5.06 26.37
N LYS A 825 14.01 -6.02 26.68
CA LYS A 825 15.45 -5.81 26.89
C LYS A 825 16.14 -5.46 25.57
N ASP A 826 16.76 -4.29 25.48
CA ASP A 826 17.55 -3.84 24.32
C ASP A 826 18.99 -3.56 24.74
N THR A 827 19.91 -4.47 24.43
CA THR A 827 21.32 -4.31 24.83
C THR A 827 22.01 -3.05 24.28
N ARG A 828 21.46 -2.39 23.26
CA ARG A 828 22.01 -1.14 22.70
C ARG A 828 21.62 0.08 23.50
N TYR A 829 20.42 0.06 24.08
CA TYR A 829 19.81 1.20 24.74
C TYR A 829 19.58 0.96 26.23
N ASP A 830 19.78 -0.24 26.76
CA ASP A 830 19.58 -0.49 28.18
C ASP A 830 20.69 0.14 29.03
N PRO A 831 20.36 0.85 30.13
CA PRO A 831 19.01 1.15 30.65
C PRO A 831 18.45 2.53 30.21
N PHE A 832 19.04 3.19 29.21
CA PHE A 832 18.70 4.54 28.75
C PHE A 832 18.29 4.61 27.26
N LEU A 833 16.98 4.67 27.02
CA LEU A 833 16.42 5.01 25.71
C LEU A 833 16.51 6.54 25.47
N PRO A 834 17.04 7.03 24.33
CA PRO A 834 17.35 8.45 24.15
C PRO A 834 16.11 9.35 24.10
N THR A 835 16.22 10.57 24.64
CA THR A 835 15.14 11.57 24.66
C THR A 835 15.37 12.75 23.72
N THR A 836 16.48 12.79 22.99
CA THR A 836 16.80 13.89 22.06
C THR A 836 16.54 13.54 20.60
N HIS A 837 16.36 12.26 20.30
CA HIS A 837 16.13 11.74 18.96
C HIS A 837 15.46 10.37 19.04
N ARG A 838 14.81 9.97 17.95
CA ARG A 838 14.14 8.67 17.84
C ARG A 838 15.17 7.55 17.65
N ALA A 839 15.10 6.50 18.46
CA ALA A 839 15.81 5.24 18.23
C ALA A 839 15.04 4.38 17.23
N GLU A 840 15.43 4.43 15.96
CA GLU A 840 14.73 3.75 14.85
C GLU A 840 14.88 2.23 14.87
N ASP A 841 15.95 1.71 15.45
CA ASP A 841 16.31 0.29 15.48
C ASP A 841 15.94 -0.40 16.81
N ARG A 842 15.21 0.28 17.71
CA ARG A 842 14.76 -0.25 19.01
C ARG A 842 13.99 -1.57 18.85
N VAL A 843 14.19 -2.50 19.78
CA VAL A 843 13.50 -3.81 19.76
C VAL A 843 12.01 -3.73 20.09
N TRP A 844 11.55 -2.61 20.65
CA TRP A 844 10.23 -2.48 21.25
C TRP A 844 9.44 -1.29 20.69
N SER A 845 8.15 -1.53 20.41
CA SER A 845 7.16 -0.46 20.21
C SER A 845 5.87 -0.76 20.97
N THR A 846 5.41 0.21 21.75
CA THR A 846 4.21 0.19 22.58
C THR A 846 2.97 -0.10 21.75
N SER A 847 2.88 0.47 20.55
CA SER A 847 1.74 0.28 19.64
C SER A 847 1.52 -1.17 19.25
N THR A 848 2.58 -1.97 19.21
CA THR A 848 2.51 -3.37 18.81
C THR A 848 2.09 -4.30 19.94
N VAL A 849 2.21 -3.86 21.20
CA VAL A 849 2.01 -4.73 22.36
C VAL A 849 0.93 -4.24 23.32
N MET A 850 0.83 -2.93 23.54
CA MET A 850 -0.14 -2.34 24.46
C MET A 850 -1.09 -1.34 23.78
N PRO A 851 -1.68 -1.63 22.59
CA PRO A 851 -2.82 -0.85 22.10
C PRO A 851 -4.04 -1.03 23.02
N MET A 852 -5.14 -0.32 22.73
CA MET A 852 -6.39 -0.56 23.46
C MET A 852 -6.85 -2.01 23.23
N GLY A 853 -7.15 -2.76 24.29
CA GLY A 853 -7.42 -4.20 24.23
C GLY A 853 -6.17 -5.07 23.96
N GLY A 854 -4.97 -4.52 24.16
CA GLY A 854 -3.71 -5.27 24.09
C GLY A 854 -3.65 -6.39 25.13
N ARG A 855 -3.07 -7.53 24.75
CA ARG A 855 -3.08 -8.77 25.55
C ARG A 855 -1.83 -9.60 25.37
N VAL A 856 -1.40 -10.22 26.45
CA VAL A 856 -0.28 -11.17 26.51
C VAL A 856 -0.82 -12.50 27.02
N THR A 857 -0.68 -13.54 26.22
CA THR A 857 -1.15 -14.89 26.55
C THR A 857 0.03 -15.86 26.59
N LEU A 858 0.22 -16.51 27.73
CA LEU A 858 1.16 -17.60 27.90
C LEU A 858 0.40 -18.90 27.62
N GLU A 859 0.80 -19.61 26.58
CA GLU A 859 0.25 -20.89 26.15
C GLU A 859 1.20 -22.01 26.58
N ARG A 860 0.72 -22.91 27.43
CA ARG A 860 1.42 -24.15 27.74
C ARG A 860 0.99 -25.24 26.77
N MET A 861 1.97 -25.96 26.22
CA MET A 861 1.76 -26.96 25.19
C MET A 861 2.40 -28.28 25.58
N SER A 862 1.68 -29.37 25.30
CA SER A 862 2.23 -30.72 25.21
C SER A 862 2.43 -31.07 23.74
N CYS A 863 3.61 -31.55 23.38
CA CYS A 863 3.92 -31.93 21.99
C CYS A 863 4.25 -33.43 21.90
N SER A 864 3.72 -34.09 20.88
CA SER A 864 4.08 -35.45 20.51
C SER A 864 5.48 -35.46 19.86
N PRO A 865 6.32 -36.48 20.13
CA PRO A 865 7.70 -36.49 19.67
C PRO A 865 7.76 -36.60 18.13
N THR A 866 8.35 -35.59 17.49
CA THR A 866 8.73 -35.64 16.07
C THR A 866 10.24 -35.82 15.85
N ASP A 867 11.04 -35.75 16.92
CA ASP A 867 12.52 -35.80 16.88
C ASP A 867 13.07 -36.73 18.00
N PRO A 868 14.16 -37.50 17.79
CA PRO A 868 14.72 -38.43 18.80
C PRO A 868 15.43 -37.74 19.99
N VAL A 869 15.43 -36.41 20.04
CA VAL A 869 16.25 -35.59 20.96
C VAL A 869 15.47 -35.17 22.21
N HIS A 870 14.14 -35.19 22.18
CA HIS A 870 13.29 -34.67 23.27
C HIS A 870 12.55 -35.77 24.03
N ASP A 871 12.52 -35.66 25.36
CA ASP A 871 11.86 -36.61 26.26
C ASP A 871 10.33 -36.60 26.06
N LEU A 872 9.71 -37.78 26.18
CA LEU A 872 8.27 -38.02 25.96
C LEU A 872 7.29 -37.20 26.82
N ASN A 873 7.78 -36.47 27.83
CA ASN A 873 6.99 -35.69 28.80
C ASN A 873 7.41 -34.22 28.88
N GLU A 874 8.22 -33.71 27.94
CA GLU A 874 8.67 -32.32 27.97
C GLU A 874 7.53 -31.37 27.59
N MET A 875 7.29 -30.37 28.44
CA MET A 875 6.25 -29.35 28.23
C MET A 875 6.89 -28.07 27.68
N PHE A 876 6.17 -27.36 26.82
CA PHE A 876 6.65 -26.15 26.18
C PHE A 876 5.76 -24.96 26.52
N LEU A 877 6.36 -23.78 26.58
CA LEU A 877 5.70 -22.49 26.76
C LEU A 877 5.86 -21.65 25.50
N ARG A 878 4.75 -21.10 25.03
CA ARG A 878 4.71 -20.14 23.92
C ARG A 878 4.06 -18.84 24.38
N ILE A 879 4.61 -17.71 23.96
CA ILE A 879 4.04 -16.39 24.27
C ILE A 879 3.36 -15.85 23.04
N ASN A 880 2.10 -15.48 23.19
CA ASN A 880 1.28 -14.86 22.18
C ASN A 880 0.93 -13.44 22.64
N ILE A 881 1.49 -12.45 21.96
CA ILE A 881 1.20 -11.04 22.19
C ILE A 881 0.37 -10.55 21.03
N ASN A 882 -0.87 -10.11 21.30
CA ASN A 882 -1.72 -9.48 20.28
C ASN A 882 -1.88 -10.29 18.98
N ASP A 883 -2.08 -11.60 19.12
CA ASP A 883 -2.20 -12.58 18.02
C ASP A 883 -0.89 -12.87 17.27
N ARG A 884 0.26 -12.46 17.81
CA ARG A 884 1.60 -12.75 17.29
C ARG A 884 2.41 -13.59 18.27
N ILE A 885 3.03 -14.65 17.77
CA ILE A 885 3.96 -15.46 18.56
C ILE A 885 5.28 -14.71 18.75
N VAL A 886 5.65 -14.50 20.02
CA VAL A 886 6.87 -13.79 20.41
C VAL A 886 7.82 -14.80 21.08
N PRO A 887 8.91 -15.21 20.41
CA PRO A 887 9.87 -16.13 21.02
C PRO A 887 10.66 -15.42 22.12
N LEU A 888 10.95 -16.14 23.20
CA LEU A 888 11.80 -15.63 24.28
C LEU A 888 13.27 -15.63 23.82
N SER A 889 13.95 -14.51 24.03
CA SER A 889 15.33 -14.31 23.55
C SER A 889 16.32 -15.33 24.15
N TYR A 890 16.09 -15.74 25.39
CA TYR A 890 16.92 -16.68 26.15
C TYR A 890 16.51 -18.14 26.00
N CYS A 891 15.39 -18.45 25.35
CA CYS A 891 14.84 -19.81 25.31
C CYS A 891 13.91 -20.02 24.11
N LYS A 892 14.35 -20.83 23.13
CA LYS A 892 13.68 -21.03 21.83
C LYS A 892 13.93 -22.41 21.22
N SER A 893 14.35 -23.37 22.06
CA SER A 893 14.74 -24.73 21.67
C SER A 893 13.55 -25.64 21.34
N GLY A 894 12.33 -25.24 21.70
CA GLY A 894 11.12 -26.04 21.50
C GLY A 894 10.44 -25.85 20.13
N PRO A 895 9.40 -26.66 19.83
CA PRO A 895 8.63 -26.58 18.61
C PRO A 895 8.09 -25.16 18.34
N ALA A 896 8.18 -24.70 17.10
CA ALA A 896 7.78 -23.35 16.70
C ALA A 896 8.37 -22.21 17.57
N LEU A 897 9.66 -22.33 17.91
CA LEU A 897 10.41 -21.37 18.74
C LEU A 897 9.83 -21.18 20.15
N SER A 898 9.11 -22.19 20.66
CA SER A 898 8.67 -22.23 22.05
C SER A 898 9.84 -22.52 23.00
N CYS A 899 9.61 -22.27 24.29
CA CYS A 899 10.59 -22.48 25.35
C CYS A 899 10.24 -23.74 26.16
N PRO A 900 11.16 -24.69 26.38
CA PRO A 900 10.96 -25.74 27.36
C PRO A 900 10.57 -25.16 28.73
N LEU A 901 9.52 -25.69 29.34
CA LEU A 901 8.95 -25.16 30.58
C LEU A 901 9.97 -25.15 31.72
N ALA A 902 10.87 -26.14 31.77
CA ALA A 902 11.93 -26.19 32.78
C ALA A 902 12.94 -25.04 32.63
N GLU A 903 13.34 -24.70 31.40
CA GLU A 903 14.22 -23.57 31.12
C GLU A 903 13.54 -22.23 31.48
N PHE A 904 12.25 -22.09 31.15
CA PHE A 904 11.46 -20.92 31.55
C PHE A 904 11.41 -20.75 33.07
N VAL A 905 11.07 -21.81 33.81
CA VAL A 905 11.04 -21.79 35.28
C VAL A 905 12.40 -21.41 35.85
N GLY A 906 13.49 -21.98 35.33
CA GLY A 906 14.85 -21.65 35.76
C GLY A 906 15.26 -20.20 35.43
N HIS A 907 14.70 -19.59 34.39
CA HIS A 907 14.85 -18.15 34.14
C HIS A 907 14.10 -17.33 35.18
N VAL A 908 12.83 -17.65 35.48
CA VAL A 908 12.01 -16.91 36.45
C VAL A 908 12.61 -16.96 37.86
N GLU A 909 13.17 -18.11 38.26
CA GLU A 909 13.85 -18.27 39.55
C GLU A 909 15.11 -17.37 39.62
N ARG A 910 15.96 -17.34 38.58
CA ARG A 910 17.12 -16.44 38.51
C ARG A 910 16.72 -14.97 38.44
N ARG A 911 15.63 -14.67 37.74
CA ARG A 911 15.15 -13.29 37.57
C ARG A 911 14.80 -12.64 38.90
N ARG A 912 14.36 -13.41 39.89
CA ARG A 912 14.12 -12.94 41.27
C ARG A 912 15.35 -12.27 41.86
N ASP A 913 16.51 -12.91 41.71
CA ASP A 913 17.77 -12.42 42.28
C ASP A 913 18.27 -11.17 41.54
N GLU A 914 17.97 -11.05 40.24
CA GLU A 914 18.34 -9.90 39.42
C GLU A 914 17.51 -8.65 39.72
N VAL A 915 16.20 -8.81 39.93
CA VAL A 915 15.25 -7.69 40.07
C VAL A 915 14.93 -7.36 41.53
N GLY A 916 15.27 -8.25 42.46
CA GLY A 916 14.98 -8.12 43.88
C GLY A 916 13.56 -8.56 44.26
N GLU A 917 13.34 -8.75 45.55
CA GLU A 917 12.00 -9.04 46.07
C GLU A 917 11.13 -7.79 46.07
N PHE A 918 9.88 -7.94 45.65
CA PHE A 918 8.93 -6.84 45.57
C PHE A 918 8.83 -6.06 46.89
N GLY A 919 8.76 -6.76 48.01
CA GLY A 919 8.67 -6.13 49.32
C GLY A 919 9.83 -5.19 49.65
N ASP A 920 11.07 -5.66 49.45
CA ASP A 920 12.28 -4.88 49.72
C ASP A 920 12.43 -3.70 48.75
N VAL A 921 12.20 -3.96 47.47
CA VAL A 921 12.29 -2.98 46.37
C VAL A 921 11.24 -1.89 46.54
N CYS A 922 10.03 -2.25 46.99
CA CYS A 922 8.93 -1.31 47.19
C CYS A 922 8.87 -0.69 48.58
N GLY A 923 9.67 -1.16 49.54
CA GLY A 923 9.72 -0.63 50.91
C GLY A 923 8.51 -1.02 51.75
N LEU A 924 8.11 -2.29 51.71
CA LEU A 924 6.98 -2.82 52.48
C LEU A 924 7.48 -3.57 53.73
N ASP A 925 7.01 -3.17 54.91
CA ASP A 925 7.36 -3.82 56.18
C ASP A 925 6.49 -5.07 56.48
N GLY A 926 7.09 -6.15 56.98
CA GLY A 926 6.40 -7.37 57.46
C GLY A 926 6.44 -8.55 56.48
N ASP A 927 5.51 -9.52 56.62
CA ASP A 927 5.37 -10.62 55.65
C ASP A 927 5.02 -10.03 54.27
N VAL A 928 6.01 -10.04 53.39
CA VAL A 928 5.95 -9.51 52.04
C VAL A 928 5.26 -10.56 51.19
N GLY A 929 3.94 -10.45 51.16
CA GLY A 929 3.03 -11.41 50.56
C GLY A 929 3.33 -11.75 49.10
N ARG A 930 2.57 -12.68 48.56
CA ARG A 930 2.58 -13.08 47.15
C ARG A 930 1.15 -13.01 46.62
N ILE A 931 0.98 -13.08 45.31
CA ILE A 931 -0.36 -13.26 44.74
C ILE A 931 -0.92 -14.63 45.18
N THR A 932 -2.05 -14.60 45.87
CA THR A 932 -2.74 -15.78 46.41
C THR A 932 -4.11 -16.02 45.78
N PHE A 933 -4.76 -14.98 45.25
CA PHE A 933 -6.12 -15.06 44.68
C PHE A 933 -6.18 -15.81 43.32
N LEU A 934 -5.08 -15.88 42.56
CA LEU A 934 -5.02 -16.53 41.24
C LEU A 934 -5.15 -18.05 41.33
N ARG A 935 -6.36 -18.58 41.58
CA ARG A 935 -6.65 -20.02 41.69
C ARG A 935 -8.04 -20.38 41.16
N GLN A 936 -8.12 -21.37 40.27
CA GLN A 936 -9.42 -21.86 39.77
C GLN A 936 -10.15 -22.76 40.79
N GLN A 937 -9.43 -23.53 41.60
CA GLN A 937 -10.01 -24.40 42.63
C GLN A 937 -10.28 -23.66 43.95
N GLN A 938 -11.32 -24.10 44.67
CA GLN A 938 -11.45 -23.93 46.11
C GLN A 938 -11.63 -25.29 46.75
#